data_AF-A0A847P599-F1
#
_entry.id   AF-A0A847P599-F1
#
_cell.length_a   1.000
_cell.length_b   1.000
_cell.length_c   1.000
_cell.angle_alpha   90.00
_cell.angle_beta   90.00
_cell.angle_gamma   90.00
#
_symmetry.space_group_name_H-M   'P 1'
#
loop_
_entity.id
_entity.type
_entity.pdbx_description
1 polymer ?
#
loop_
_entity_poly.entity_id
_entity_poly.type
_entity_poly.pdbx_seq_one_letter_code
_entity_poly.pdbx_strand_id
1 'polypeptide(L)'
;VYASFLSVAAEGPVDAKVLALGAFDDDNVERIVRNTYASNAHDLPSFWGELEENLKKEGYTPAPVVNRLELIFDVFQFADEFDLLAASIVNYLGKTDITHISELTSLEKEDWFNYIIDPITIDEKKGEEWPDDIPGETEEEKKSNYAKILFRRITTLFPMARFRHKLKNSTSYLWGHWDEIKTFLDNHPDFDFIEDINPVQISPQPDETLLGLLLMVQRIFRLTAQFEVIDGLLSRGYTSAVSIAHENGDDFVKKNEDITDGVDDAQTIYTAAVHTASQALFLMGTFNQQSDFDGESIPGVTEKLTPAPAIAPAPSLKNAVVAKMASQPILEAKSGQEDAPENGIRPVHPNIATLFGQQNQCLCPDCQSIFSPSAYLVDLLEFMGPETANVLFSRRPDLAETELSCRNTNGPVAYIDLVNEQLENAACTRTFFIQDNSNEDFAELLNQVLQSKLNIPQYVNEQFSIRGYPIDRNFYIQHKTGENRWYIVGDGWRYLVVEILKELPRRVFRITPFPQTGKNAQLRRALPEHTHRNAYILMKHLSFPWMMPFNLPYREVNQLLELRGSKRYRLHHILNETTDSFTLSETGLLQFFEMTSEQFDLIDNATPGKPWQLWGLHEQETNYSIPGTEVIFNGTYSWTYLLQNVAVFLHITGFTYDQLLDLLLTATVNGDGALFIAGSPYDPNVRPDLETADLSKIWLQRDSGSSRSYSSIFTTMARFIRLSRHVNSDLFLVDRVLMMTCDLVPLDNPLEFYKVMRVAEEFKVSPYRVATWCTARIDNVNLGRGPLCQLEELFISRIESGERANRWKLLLNDDRDVNIGKFEVGTVQDQQGGDIKVLLGGLKLKYDELSLIAHYEFASHGVLEDADAWTILKDVDVTLVNLGKMYRAADLSKALGLSIREYYTLLKYMSVSGNSYPTTVFYRMRDAVNKLKKFKISVYDLDYLLSENGLESIVWAVSREKESETIIKLNKQFATFSVLTSDEANEAKESAIVAELSSRADLSPELTRIVLPSMIRLSSNGSG
;
A
#
# COMPACT_ATOMS: atom_id res chain seq x y z
N VAL A 1 -70.28 42.09 34.30
CA VAL A 1 -69.52 40.84 34.56
C VAL A 1 -68.16 41.12 35.18
N TYR A 2 -67.19 41.71 34.47
CA TYR A 2 -65.84 41.99 35.01
C TYR A 2 -65.85 42.83 36.32
N ALA A 3 -66.67 43.89 36.38
CA ALA A 3 -66.85 44.69 37.60
C ALA A 3 -67.57 43.95 38.76
N SER A 4 -68.38 42.93 38.44
CA SER A 4 -69.08 42.07 39.43
C SER A 4 -68.17 40.94 39.94
N PHE A 5 -67.21 40.50 39.11
CA PHE A 5 -66.20 39.53 39.49
C PHE A 5 -65.20 40.15 40.47
N LEU A 6 -64.69 41.35 40.15
CA LEU A 6 -63.75 42.08 41.01
C LEU A 6 -64.32 42.40 42.42
N SER A 7 -65.65 42.41 42.60
CA SER A 7 -66.26 42.54 43.93
C SER A 7 -66.37 41.24 44.72
N VAL A 8 -66.35 40.08 44.05
CA VAL A 8 -66.43 38.74 44.66
C VAL A 8 -65.05 38.11 44.86
N ALA A 9 -64.09 38.42 43.98
CA ALA A 9 -62.74 37.85 43.96
C ALA A 9 -61.91 38.16 45.20
N ALA A 10 -62.18 39.28 45.90
CA ALA A 10 -61.31 39.76 46.97
C ALA A 10 -61.24 38.84 48.23
N GLU A 11 -62.24 37.99 48.51
CA GLU A 11 -62.28 37.18 49.75
C GLU A 11 -63.02 35.80 49.64
N GLY A 12 -63.37 35.32 48.42
CA GLY A 12 -64.14 34.07 48.24
C GLY A 12 -63.31 32.81 47.89
N PRO A 13 -63.78 31.58 48.19
CA PRO A 13 -63.15 30.33 47.72
C PRO A 13 -63.20 30.19 46.19
N VAL A 14 -62.27 29.43 45.59
CA VAL A 14 -62.10 29.26 44.12
C VAL A 14 -63.41 28.98 43.41
N ASP A 15 -64.22 28.08 43.95
CA ASP A 15 -65.50 27.71 43.37
C ASP A 15 -66.52 28.87 43.34
N ALA A 16 -66.50 29.77 44.34
CA ALA A 16 -67.34 30.96 44.35
C ALA A 16 -66.88 31.99 43.29
N LYS A 17 -65.57 32.01 42.97
CA LYS A 17 -64.99 32.82 41.90
C LYS A 17 -65.35 32.25 40.52
N VAL A 18 -65.33 30.93 40.34
CA VAL A 18 -65.79 30.22 39.14
C VAL A 18 -67.24 30.58 38.81
N LEU A 19 -68.13 30.52 39.81
CA LEU A 19 -69.54 30.89 39.64
C LEU A 19 -69.75 32.36 39.29
N ALA A 20 -68.86 33.25 39.75
CA ALA A 20 -68.93 34.68 39.42
C ALA A 20 -68.51 34.99 37.97
N LEU A 21 -67.65 34.16 37.37
CA LEU A 21 -67.25 34.27 35.96
C LEU A 21 -68.15 33.49 34.99
N GLY A 22 -68.97 32.55 35.49
CA GLY A 22 -69.88 31.72 34.71
C GLY A 22 -70.80 32.48 33.74
N ALA A 23 -71.20 33.71 34.11
CA ALA A 23 -72.01 34.66 33.33
C ALA A 23 -73.05 33.95 32.43
N PHE A 24 -74.15 33.53 33.04
CA PHE A 24 -75.23 32.85 32.34
C PHE A 24 -76.15 33.88 31.66
N ASP A 25 -76.58 33.60 30.43
CA ASP A 25 -77.50 34.48 29.70
C ASP A 25 -78.95 34.41 30.24
N ASP A 26 -79.26 33.42 31.08
CA ASP A 26 -80.57 33.20 31.72
C ASP A 26 -80.45 33.22 33.25
N ASP A 27 -81.10 34.20 33.87
CA ASP A 27 -81.16 34.39 35.34
C ASP A 27 -81.66 33.14 36.09
N ASN A 28 -82.50 32.30 35.46
CA ASN A 28 -82.98 31.06 36.06
C ASN A 28 -81.88 29.98 36.10
N VAL A 29 -81.05 29.89 35.06
CA VAL A 29 -79.91 28.97 35.02
C VAL A 29 -78.89 29.38 36.06
N GLU A 30 -78.58 30.68 36.18
CA GLU A 30 -77.69 31.19 37.22
C GLU A 30 -78.17 30.81 38.63
N ARG A 31 -79.48 30.96 38.89
CA ARG A 31 -80.08 30.58 40.17
C ARG A 31 -79.98 29.07 40.44
N ILE A 32 -80.22 28.22 39.43
CA ILE A 32 -80.11 26.76 39.56
C ILE A 32 -78.67 26.36 39.91
N VAL A 33 -77.70 26.91 39.19
CA VAL A 33 -76.28 26.62 39.42
C VAL A 33 -75.85 27.08 40.82
N ARG A 34 -76.16 28.33 41.21
CA ARG A 34 -75.79 28.88 42.53
C ARG A 34 -76.42 28.11 43.69
N ASN A 35 -77.67 27.70 43.57
CA ASN A 35 -78.36 26.94 44.63
C ASN A 35 -77.84 25.50 44.73
N THR A 36 -77.58 24.86 43.60
CA THR A 36 -77.01 23.50 43.56
C THR A 36 -75.59 23.51 44.13
N TYR A 37 -74.81 24.54 43.82
CA TYR A 37 -73.47 24.72 44.39
C TYR A 37 -73.51 25.01 45.89
N ALA A 38 -74.35 25.93 46.36
CA ALA A 38 -74.47 26.24 47.78
C ALA A 38 -74.87 25.04 48.65
N SER A 39 -75.58 24.07 48.06
CA SER A 39 -75.98 22.82 48.71
C SER A 39 -74.88 21.75 48.73
N ASN A 40 -73.92 21.83 47.80
CA ASN A 40 -72.89 20.81 47.57
C ASN A 40 -71.45 21.37 47.59
N ALA A 41 -71.23 22.54 48.22
CA ALA A 41 -69.95 23.29 48.19
C ALA A 41 -68.72 22.54 48.77
N HIS A 42 -68.89 21.31 49.27
CA HIS A 42 -67.82 20.47 49.81
C HIS A 42 -67.65 19.14 49.05
N ASP A 43 -68.43 18.89 47.98
CA ASP A 43 -68.42 17.64 47.21
C ASP A 43 -68.69 17.92 45.71
N LEU A 44 -67.63 18.26 44.97
CA LEU A 44 -67.69 18.54 43.53
C LEU A 44 -68.31 17.41 42.69
N PRO A 45 -67.98 16.12 42.91
CA PRO A 45 -68.66 15.01 42.23
C PRO A 45 -70.18 14.99 42.40
N SER A 46 -70.69 15.20 43.62
CA SER A 46 -72.14 15.31 43.87
C SER A 46 -72.74 16.57 43.24
N PHE A 47 -72.00 17.68 43.23
CA PHE A 47 -72.42 18.92 42.56
C PHE A 47 -72.70 18.71 41.07
N TRP A 48 -71.81 18.06 40.32
CA TRP A 48 -72.01 17.81 38.88
C TRP A 48 -73.24 16.94 38.61
N GLY A 49 -73.42 15.87 39.40
CA GLY A 49 -74.56 14.97 39.28
C GLY A 49 -75.91 15.65 39.57
N GLU A 50 -75.99 16.43 40.66
CA GLU A 50 -77.23 17.15 41.02
C GLU A 50 -77.50 18.33 40.07
N LEU A 51 -76.46 18.98 39.54
CA LEU A 51 -76.61 20.08 38.60
C LEU A 51 -77.28 19.61 37.30
N GLU A 52 -76.82 18.47 36.76
CA GLU A 52 -77.46 17.88 35.58
C GLU A 52 -78.93 17.54 35.81
N GLU A 53 -79.25 16.99 36.98
CA GLU A 53 -80.62 16.57 37.32
C GLU A 53 -81.54 17.79 37.50
N ASN A 54 -81.06 18.84 38.17
CA ASN A 54 -81.82 20.08 38.40
C ASN A 54 -82.04 20.87 37.11
N LEU A 55 -81.04 20.91 36.21
CA LEU A 55 -81.19 21.50 34.88
C LEU A 55 -82.22 20.75 34.02
N LYS A 56 -82.18 19.41 34.02
CA LYS A 56 -83.18 18.57 33.32
C LYS A 56 -84.60 18.78 33.86
N LYS A 57 -84.77 18.89 35.18
CA LYS A 57 -86.09 19.10 35.83
C LYS A 57 -86.77 20.41 35.43
N GLU A 58 -85.99 21.46 35.21
CA GLU A 58 -86.49 22.79 34.81
C GLU A 58 -86.56 22.98 33.28
N GLY A 59 -86.34 21.91 32.50
CA GLY A 59 -86.49 21.93 31.04
C GLY A 59 -85.27 22.41 30.25
N TYR A 60 -84.12 22.57 30.90
CA TYR A 60 -82.86 22.96 30.24
C TYR A 60 -82.06 21.73 29.77
N THR A 61 -81.28 21.90 28.70
CA THR A 61 -80.24 20.94 28.32
C THR A 61 -79.01 21.13 29.21
N PRO A 62 -78.54 20.13 29.97
CA PRO A 62 -77.42 20.34 30.90
C PRO A 62 -76.08 20.57 30.23
N ALA A 63 -75.80 19.86 29.13
CA ALA A 63 -74.47 19.81 28.52
C ALA A 63 -73.85 21.20 28.23
N PRO A 64 -74.56 22.18 27.62
CA PRO A 64 -73.99 23.52 27.39
C PRO A 64 -73.59 24.28 28.67
N VAL A 65 -74.33 24.06 29.77
CA VAL A 65 -74.10 24.73 31.05
C VAL A 65 -72.97 24.05 31.82
N VAL A 66 -72.98 22.71 31.85
CA VAL A 66 -71.98 21.87 32.51
C VAL A 66 -70.62 22.04 31.83
N ASN A 67 -70.53 21.87 30.50
CA ASN A 67 -69.28 22.00 29.76
C ASN A 67 -68.66 23.41 29.92
N ARG A 68 -69.50 24.45 29.98
CA ARG A 68 -69.01 25.82 30.19
C ARG A 68 -68.47 26.03 31.60
N LEU A 69 -69.08 25.41 32.61
CA LEU A 69 -68.58 25.46 33.98
C LEU A 69 -67.27 24.67 34.14
N GLU A 70 -67.20 23.47 33.56
CA GLU A 70 -65.97 22.66 33.54
C GLU A 70 -64.81 23.40 32.86
N LEU A 71 -65.05 24.04 31.71
CA LEU A 71 -64.05 24.87 31.03
C LEU A 71 -63.53 26.01 31.92
N ILE A 72 -64.42 26.67 32.69
CA ILE A 72 -63.99 27.75 33.59
C ILE A 72 -63.17 27.18 34.75
N PHE A 73 -63.53 26.02 35.30
CA PHE A 73 -62.73 25.32 36.31
C PHE A 73 -61.31 25.01 35.80
N ASP A 74 -61.20 24.46 34.59
CA ASP A 74 -59.90 24.18 33.96
C ASP A 74 -59.06 25.45 33.77
N VAL A 75 -59.70 26.57 33.41
CA VAL A 75 -59.02 27.87 33.24
C VAL A 75 -58.47 28.39 34.56
N PHE A 76 -59.21 28.26 35.67
CA PHE A 76 -58.70 28.64 37.00
C PHE A 76 -57.53 27.75 37.43
N GLN A 77 -57.59 26.45 37.15
CA GLN A 77 -56.50 25.53 37.44
C GLN A 77 -55.26 25.86 36.60
N PHE A 78 -55.43 26.19 35.32
CA PHE A 78 -54.33 26.61 34.44
C PHE A 78 -53.70 27.94 34.88
N ALA A 79 -54.52 28.89 35.34
CA ALA A 79 -54.08 30.20 35.78
C ALA A 79 -53.41 30.19 37.17
N ASP A 80 -53.32 29.03 37.84
CA ASP A 80 -52.67 28.88 39.15
C ASP A 80 -53.24 29.83 40.21
N GLU A 81 -54.58 29.99 40.20
CA GLU A 81 -55.32 30.91 41.07
C GLU A 81 -55.02 32.41 40.86
N PHE A 82 -54.32 32.80 39.77
CA PHE A 82 -54.17 34.21 39.40
C PHE A 82 -55.48 34.74 38.79
N ASP A 83 -56.30 35.35 39.65
CA ASP A 83 -57.69 35.76 39.36
C ASP A 83 -57.82 36.64 38.12
N LEU A 84 -56.90 37.59 37.92
CA LEU A 84 -56.93 38.50 36.77
C LEU A 84 -56.69 37.79 35.44
N LEU A 85 -55.81 36.77 35.43
CA LEU A 85 -55.55 35.96 34.24
C LEU A 85 -56.69 34.98 33.96
N ALA A 86 -57.23 34.33 35.00
CA ALA A 86 -58.40 33.48 34.83
C ALA A 86 -59.57 34.29 34.24
N ALA A 87 -59.81 35.50 34.76
CA ALA A 87 -60.84 36.40 34.23
C ALA A 87 -60.57 36.86 32.79
N SER A 88 -59.31 37.13 32.41
CA SER A 88 -58.98 37.54 31.05
C SER A 88 -59.14 36.40 30.05
N ILE A 89 -58.73 35.18 30.40
CA ILE A 89 -58.93 33.97 29.59
C ILE A 89 -60.42 33.68 29.41
N VAL A 90 -61.22 33.72 30.49
CA VAL A 90 -62.69 33.51 30.39
C VAL A 90 -63.35 34.58 29.53
N ASN A 91 -62.91 35.84 29.62
CA ASN A 91 -63.43 36.92 28.77
C ASN A 91 -63.05 36.75 27.29
N TYR A 92 -61.88 36.18 27.01
CA TYR A 92 -61.49 35.79 25.64
C TYR A 92 -62.37 34.64 25.14
N LEU A 93 -62.52 33.58 25.94
CA LEU A 93 -63.34 32.42 25.62
C LEU A 93 -64.79 32.78 25.32
N GLY A 94 -65.39 33.70 26.09
CA GLY A 94 -66.76 34.18 25.87
C GLY A 94 -67.01 34.93 24.56
N LYS A 95 -65.95 35.26 23.80
CA LYS A 95 -66.01 35.88 22.46
C LYS A 95 -65.66 34.90 21.33
N THR A 96 -65.42 33.64 21.66
CA THR A 96 -64.95 32.60 20.73
C THR A 96 -65.81 31.34 20.84
N ASP A 97 -65.72 30.44 19.87
CA ASP A 97 -66.41 29.13 19.88
C ASP A 97 -65.62 28.03 20.61
N ILE A 98 -64.64 28.39 21.45
CA ILE A 98 -63.77 27.43 22.14
C ILE A 98 -64.53 26.70 23.24
N THR A 99 -64.46 25.37 23.22
CA THR A 99 -65.19 24.50 24.17
C THR A 99 -64.29 23.76 25.16
N HIS A 100 -63.00 23.64 24.86
CA HIS A 100 -62.01 22.97 25.71
C HIS A 100 -60.73 23.80 25.86
N ILE A 101 -60.09 23.76 27.05
CA ILE A 101 -58.89 24.59 27.32
C ILE A 101 -57.71 24.26 26.38
N SER A 102 -57.62 23.01 25.91
CA SER A 102 -56.62 22.56 24.95
C SER A 102 -56.71 23.29 23.60
N GLU A 103 -57.86 23.85 23.24
CA GLU A 103 -58.02 24.63 22.00
C GLU A 103 -57.32 26.00 22.07
N LEU A 104 -56.97 26.49 23.28
CA LEU A 104 -56.13 27.69 23.44
C LEU A 104 -54.70 27.48 22.88
N THR A 105 -54.31 26.24 22.60
CA THR A 105 -53.06 25.95 21.85
C THR A 105 -53.11 26.45 20.41
N SER A 106 -54.26 26.88 19.90
CA SER A 106 -54.38 27.55 18.59
C SER A 106 -53.80 28.97 18.57
N LEU A 107 -53.68 29.61 19.73
CA LEU A 107 -53.18 30.98 19.85
C LEU A 107 -51.67 31.03 19.62
N GLU A 108 -51.20 32.05 18.89
CA GLU A 108 -49.78 32.35 18.76
C GLU A 108 -49.29 33.22 19.93
N LYS A 109 -47.98 33.30 20.10
CA LYS A 109 -47.32 34.06 21.18
C LYS A 109 -47.79 35.52 21.27
N GLU A 110 -48.06 36.13 20.12
CA GLU A 110 -48.55 37.51 19.99
C GLU A 110 -50.02 37.63 20.41
N ASP A 111 -50.84 36.60 20.17
CA ASP A 111 -52.23 36.55 20.58
C ASP A 111 -52.37 36.48 22.09
N TRP A 112 -51.49 35.72 22.76
CA TRP A 112 -51.40 35.68 24.23
C TRP A 112 -51.10 37.06 24.81
N PHE A 113 -50.21 37.82 24.18
CA PHE A 113 -49.93 39.18 24.60
C PHE A 113 -51.14 40.10 24.37
N ASN A 114 -51.66 40.15 23.15
CA ASN A 114 -52.68 41.13 22.75
C ASN A 114 -54.07 40.88 23.36
N TYR A 115 -54.47 39.61 23.51
CA TYR A 115 -55.87 39.28 23.84
C TYR A 115 -56.06 38.72 25.25
N ILE A 116 -54.99 38.23 25.88
CA ILE A 116 -55.06 37.62 27.22
C ILE A 116 -54.34 38.49 28.26
N ILE A 117 -53.13 38.97 27.96
CA ILE A 117 -52.31 39.73 28.91
C ILE A 117 -52.60 41.24 28.87
N ASP A 118 -52.61 41.87 27.69
CA ASP A 118 -52.77 43.32 27.57
C ASP A 118 -54.09 43.87 28.12
N PRO A 119 -55.24 43.14 28.02
CA PRO A 119 -56.50 43.60 28.61
C PRO A 119 -56.55 43.61 30.14
N ILE A 120 -55.53 43.07 30.84
CA ILE A 120 -55.47 43.06 32.29
C ILE A 120 -55.20 44.49 32.80
N THR A 121 -56.10 45.01 33.64
CA THR A 121 -55.98 46.34 34.26
C THR A 121 -55.55 46.20 35.71
N ILE A 122 -54.37 46.74 36.06
CA ILE A 122 -53.88 46.78 37.43
C ILE A 122 -54.61 47.91 38.17
N ASP A 123 -55.31 47.59 39.25
CA ASP A 123 -55.91 48.58 40.14
C ASP A 123 -54.93 48.91 41.27
N GLU A 124 -54.27 50.06 41.19
CA GLU A 124 -53.31 50.56 42.21
C GLU A 124 -53.90 50.59 43.63
N LYS A 125 -55.23 50.51 43.80
CA LYS A 125 -55.89 50.51 45.11
C LYS A 125 -56.17 49.14 45.72
N LYS A 126 -55.95 48.04 44.98
CA LYS A 126 -56.25 46.67 45.45
C LYS A 126 -55.04 45.78 45.72
N GLY A 127 -53.83 46.21 45.35
CA GLY A 127 -52.58 45.53 45.76
C GLY A 127 -52.28 44.20 45.06
N GLU A 128 -52.94 43.85 43.95
CA GLU A 128 -52.49 42.77 43.07
C GLU A 128 -51.43 43.34 42.10
N GLU A 129 -50.15 43.18 42.46
CA GLU A 129 -49.03 43.33 41.52
C GLU A 129 -48.88 42.03 40.71
N TRP A 130 -48.26 42.13 39.52
CA TRP A 130 -47.87 40.93 38.76
C TRP A 130 -47.09 39.96 39.64
N PRO A 131 -47.10 38.64 39.35
CA PRO A 131 -46.23 37.69 40.05
C PRO A 131 -44.78 38.21 40.12
N ASP A 132 -44.23 38.34 41.33
CA ASP A 132 -42.94 38.99 41.61
C ASP A 132 -41.75 38.36 40.85
N ASP A 133 -41.90 37.10 40.42
CA ASP A 133 -40.87 36.28 39.77
C ASP A 133 -40.77 36.47 38.24
N ILE A 134 -41.56 37.38 37.64
CA ILE A 134 -41.51 37.61 36.18
C ILE A 134 -40.33 38.56 35.84
N PRO A 135 -39.34 38.11 35.05
CA PRO A 135 -38.18 38.92 34.70
C PRO A 135 -38.54 40.05 33.72
N GLY A 136 -38.04 41.27 33.97
CA GLY A 136 -38.15 42.43 33.08
C GLY A 136 -37.92 43.75 33.82
N GLU A 137 -37.22 44.72 33.21
CA GLU A 137 -36.97 46.03 33.82
C GLU A 137 -38.15 46.99 33.62
N THR A 138 -38.95 46.76 32.57
CA THR A 138 -40.15 47.54 32.25
C THR A 138 -41.42 46.69 32.36
N GLU A 139 -42.56 47.35 32.64
CA GLU A 139 -43.89 46.70 32.66
C GLU A 139 -44.23 46.02 31.32
N GLU A 140 -43.83 46.64 30.21
CA GLU A 140 -44.04 46.09 28.86
C GLU A 140 -43.21 44.81 28.63
N GLU A 141 -41.96 44.79 29.10
CA GLU A 141 -41.09 43.60 29.04
C GLU A 141 -41.63 42.48 29.93
N LYS A 142 -42.11 42.80 31.14
CA LYS A 142 -42.75 41.83 32.04
C LYS A 142 -44.00 41.21 31.40
N LYS A 143 -44.89 42.02 30.81
CA LYS A 143 -46.06 41.54 30.05
C LYS A 143 -45.65 40.61 28.91
N SER A 144 -44.66 41.01 28.12
CA SER A 144 -44.17 40.23 26.99
C SER A 144 -43.63 38.88 27.46
N ASN A 145 -42.76 38.88 28.48
CA ASN A 145 -42.16 37.67 29.04
C ASN A 145 -43.19 36.74 29.67
N TYR A 146 -44.19 37.31 30.37
CA TYR A 146 -45.28 36.53 30.93
C TYR A 146 -46.15 35.85 29.87
N ALA A 147 -46.46 36.55 28.77
CA ALA A 147 -47.13 35.93 27.62
C ALA A 147 -46.32 34.74 27.06
N LYS A 148 -44.98 34.83 27.00
CA LYS A 148 -44.13 33.68 26.58
C LYS A 148 -44.22 32.52 27.57
N ILE A 149 -44.22 32.80 28.88
CA ILE A 149 -44.32 31.79 29.93
C ILE A 149 -45.66 31.05 29.82
N LEU A 150 -46.77 31.76 29.68
CA LEU A 150 -48.10 31.16 29.54
C LEU A 150 -48.26 30.36 28.25
N PHE A 151 -47.74 30.90 27.14
CA PHE A 151 -47.69 30.19 25.87
C PHE A 151 -46.86 28.89 25.98
N ARG A 152 -45.72 28.91 26.68
CA ARG A 152 -44.93 27.71 26.94
C ARG A 152 -45.65 26.73 27.88
N ARG A 153 -46.37 27.24 28.89
CA ARG A 153 -47.15 26.42 29.84
C ARG A 153 -48.26 25.64 29.11
N ILE A 154 -49.06 26.30 28.29
CA ILE A 154 -50.18 25.64 27.59
C ILE A 154 -49.69 24.61 26.57
N THR A 155 -48.59 24.91 25.88
CA THR A 155 -47.99 23.99 24.89
C THR A 155 -47.27 22.81 25.54
N THR A 156 -46.80 22.95 26.79
CA THR A 156 -46.25 21.84 27.59
C THR A 156 -47.33 20.94 28.17
N LEU A 157 -48.48 21.50 28.57
CA LEU A 157 -49.61 20.73 29.11
C LEU A 157 -50.38 19.97 28.02
N PHE A 158 -50.51 20.55 26.82
CA PHE A 158 -51.25 19.96 25.70
C PHE A 158 -50.40 19.88 24.42
N PRO A 159 -49.26 19.15 24.44
CA PRO A 159 -48.31 19.11 23.32
C PRO A 159 -48.96 18.52 22.06
N MET A 160 -49.80 17.48 22.20
CA MET A 160 -50.47 16.86 21.06
C MET A 160 -51.52 17.78 20.43
N ALA A 161 -52.23 18.57 21.23
CA ALA A 161 -53.20 19.55 20.71
C ALA A 161 -52.51 20.62 19.86
N ARG A 162 -51.40 21.18 20.37
CA ARG A 162 -50.58 22.14 19.62
C ARG A 162 -50.01 21.54 18.34
N PHE A 163 -49.45 20.33 18.43
CA PHE A 163 -48.89 19.63 17.28
C PHE A 163 -49.92 19.39 16.19
N ARG A 164 -51.12 18.88 16.55
CA ARG A 164 -52.24 18.69 15.61
C ARG A 164 -52.66 20.00 14.98
N HIS A 165 -52.76 21.08 15.77
CA HIS A 165 -53.11 22.40 15.25
C HIS A 165 -52.09 22.89 14.21
N LYS A 166 -50.79 22.80 14.51
CA LYS A 166 -49.72 23.17 13.58
C LYS A 166 -49.72 22.31 12.32
N LEU A 167 -49.77 20.99 12.46
CA LEU A 167 -49.85 20.06 11.32
C LEU A 167 -51.08 20.33 10.43
N LYS A 168 -52.23 20.68 11.04
CA LYS A 168 -53.46 20.96 10.29
C LYS A 168 -53.34 22.24 9.46
N ASN A 169 -52.74 23.28 10.02
CA ASN A 169 -52.64 24.62 9.44
C ASN A 169 -51.41 24.83 8.53
N SER A 170 -50.40 23.99 8.64
CA SER A 170 -49.23 23.98 7.75
C SER A 170 -49.63 23.58 6.33
N THR A 171 -49.24 24.40 5.35
CA THR A 171 -49.51 24.19 3.91
C THR A 171 -48.30 23.66 3.14
N SER A 172 -47.13 23.65 3.78
CA SER A 172 -45.88 23.14 3.24
C SER A 172 -45.07 22.50 4.36
N TYR A 173 -44.41 21.39 4.05
CA TYR A 173 -43.59 20.63 4.98
C TYR A 173 -42.23 20.33 4.36
N LEU A 174 -41.20 20.17 5.18
CA LEU A 174 -39.86 19.77 4.75
C LEU A 174 -39.76 18.25 4.60
N TRP A 175 -40.44 17.48 5.45
CA TRP A 175 -40.49 16.02 5.41
C TRP A 175 -41.71 15.54 4.60
N GLY A 176 -41.49 14.71 3.57
CA GLY A 176 -42.51 14.40 2.56
C GLY A 176 -43.64 13.44 2.98
N HIS A 177 -43.72 13.03 4.24
CA HIS A 177 -44.62 11.96 4.72
C HIS A 177 -45.72 12.44 5.69
N TRP A 178 -45.98 13.75 5.75
CA TRP A 178 -46.98 14.31 6.66
C TRP A 178 -48.42 14.08 6.21
N ASP A 179 -48.68 13.86 4.93
CA ASP A 179 -50.04 13.66 4.42
C ASP A 179 -50.64 12.34 4.92
N GLU A 180 -49.84 11.25 4.97
CA GLU A 180 -50.26 9.97 5.52
C GLU A 180 -50.56 10.07 7.02
N ILE A 181 -49.70 10.78 7.76
CA ILE A 181 -49.83 10.97 9.21
C ILE A 181 -51.04 11.86 9.53
N LYS A 182 -51.23 12.94 8.77
CA LYS A 182 -52.39 13.84 8.92
C LYS A 182 -53.69 13.07 8.71
N THR A 183 -53.77 12.28 7.64
CA THR A 183 -54.93 11.42 7.37
C THR A 183 -55.17 10.42 8.50
N PHE A 184 -54.13 9.82 9.05
CA PHE A 184 -54.24 8.90 10.17
C PHE A 184 -54.77 9.60 11.44
N LEU A 185 -54.17 10.74 11.80
CA LEU A 185 -54.52 11.51 12.99
C LEU A 185 -55.93 12.11 12.91
N ASP A 186 -56.39 12.53 11.73
CA ASP A 186 -57.76 13.01 11.51
C ASP A 186 -58.80 11.90 11.74
N ASN A 187 -58.45 10.64 11.47
CA ASN A 187 -59.32 9.48 11.72
C ASN A 187 -59.22 8.92 13.15
N HIS A 188 -58.19 9.32 13.91
CA HIS A 188 -57.93 8.86 15.28
C HIS A 188 -57.72 10.07 16.21
N PRO A 189 -58.79 10.77 16.63
CA PRO A 189 -58.70 11.98 17.45
C PRO A 189 -58.07 11.73 18.82
N ASP A 190 -58.28 10.55 19.41
CA ASP A 190 -57.78 10.17 20.74
C ASP A 190 -56.32 9.67 20.74
N PHE A 191 -55.68 9.59 19.57
CA PHE A 191 -54.31 9.11 19.46
C PHE A 191 -53.30 10.14 19.97
N ASP A 192 -52.38 9.71 20.84
CA ASP A 192 -51.33 10.55 21.42
C ASP A 192 -49.93 9.91 21.24
N PHE A 193 -48.97 10.70 20.76
CA PHE A 193 -47.57 10.27 20.61
C PHE A 193 -46.80 10.15 21.93
N ILE A 194 -47.35 10.67 23.04
CA ILE A 194 -46.79 10.43 24.37
C ILE A 194 -46.96 8.96 24.76
N GLU A 195 -48.12 8.36 24.48
CA GLU A 195 -48.41 6.97 24.81
C GLU A 195 -47.66 5.99 23.89
N ASP A 196 -47.38 4.77 24.36
CA ASP A 196 -46.72 3.75 23.54
C ASP A 196 -47.66 3.24 22.43
N ILE A 197 -47.17 3.25 21.18
CA ILE A 197 -47.94 2.79 20.04
C ILE A 197 -48.03 1.27 20.07
N ASN A 198 -49.23 0.76 20.35
CA ASN A 198 -49.56 -0.66 20.24
C ASN A 198 -50.42 -0.90 18.99
N PRO A 199 -49.86 -1.44 17.88
CA PRO A 199 -50.59 -1.60 16.63
C PRO A 199 -51.82 -2.51 16.75
N VAL A 200 -51.86 -3.40 17.76
CA VAL A 200 -53.00 -4.31 17.98
C VAL A 200 -54.22 -3.57 18.54
N GLN A 201 -54.01 -2.44 19.23
CA GLN A 201 -55.07 -1.64 19.85
C GLN A 201 -55.65 -0.56 18.91
N ILE A 202 -55.05 -0.36 17.74
CA ILE A 202 -55.47 0.64 16.74
C ILE A 202 -56.38 -0.03 15.71
N SER A 203 -57.57 0.53 15.47
CA SER A 203 -58.55 0.00 14.54
C SER A 203 -59.06 1.07 13.56
N PRO A 204 -58.83 0.92 12.23
CA PRO A 204 -58.17 -0.20 11.56
C PRO A 204 -56.65 -0.23 11.84
N GLN A 205 -56.06 -1.43 11.83
CA GLN A 205 -54.62 -1.58 12.06
C GLN A 205 -53.82 -0.87 10.95
N PRO A 206 -52.79 -0.07 11.30
CA PRO A 206 -51.92 0.55 10.30
C PRO A 206 -51.09 -0.52 9.58
N ASP A 207 -50.80 -0.29 8.30
CA ASP A 207 -49.85 -1.13 7.57
C ASP A 207 -48.41 -0.91 8.06
N GLU A 208 -47.47 -1.77 7.65
CA GLU A 208 -46.07 -1.71 8.12
C GLU A 208 -45.39 -0.38 7.79
N THR A 209 -45.75 0.23 6.65
CA THR A 209 -45.17 1.50 6.20
C THR A 209 -45.63 2.65 7.08
N LEU A 210 -46.94 2.78 7.30
CA LEU A 210 -47.52 3.81 8.16
C LEU A 210 -47.08 3.63 9.62
N LEU A 211 -47.02 2.39 10.11
CA LEU A 211 -46.52 2.10 11.46
C LEU A 211 -45.06 2.57 11.63
N GLY A 212 -44.21 2.34 10.63
CA GLY A 212 -42.84 2.85 10.61
C GLY A 212 -42.76 4.38 10.71
N LEU A 213 -43.61 5.09 9.96
CA LEU A 213 -43.68 6.56 9.98
C LEU A 213 -44.18 7.09 11.33
N LEU A 214 -45.24 6.50 11.89
CA LEU A 214 -45.77 6.88 13.20
C LEU A 214 -44.73 6.70 14.31
N LEU A 215 -43.97 5.61 14.28
CA LEU A 215 -42.90 5.37 15.25
C LEU A 215 -41.73 6.36 15.09
N MET A 216 -41.39 6.79 13.88
CA MET A 216 -40.36 7.83 13.67
C MET A 216 -40.79 9.16 14.28
N VAL A 217 -42.02 9.60 14.00
CA VAL A 217 -42.56 10.85 14.58
C VAL A 217 -42.65 10.73 16.09
N GLN A 218 -43.15 9.62 16.64
CA GLN A 218 -43.24 9.41 18.08
C GLN A 218 -41.89 9.56 18.79
N ARG A 219 -40.82 8.99 18.23
CA ARG A 219 -39.47 9.05 18.82
C ARG A 219 -38.94 10.47 18.91
N ILE A 220 -39.17 11.29 17.89
CA ILE A 220 -38.72 12.70 17.88
C ILE A 220 -39.69 13.56 18.70
N PHE A 221 -40.99 13.29 18.65
CA PHE A 221 -42.02 13.98 19.44
C PHE A 221 -41.75 13.89 20.95
N ARG A 222 -41.26 12.74 21.42
CA ARG A 222 -40.86 12.54 22.82
C ARG A 222 -39.61 13.34 23.23
N LEU A 223 -38.83 13.84 22.26
CA LEU A 223 -37.69 14.76 22.51
C LEU A 223 -38.13 16.22 22.43
N THR A 224 -38.98 16.55 21.45
CA THR A 224 -39.56 17.89 21.27
C THR A 224 -40.94 17.75 20.64
N ALA A 225 -41.96 18.39 21.23
CA ALA A 225 -43.33 18.40 20.71
C ALA A 225 -43.58 19.51 19.66
N GLN A 226 -42.57 20.32 19.35
CA GLN A 226 -42.69 21.40 18.37
C GLN A 226 -42.71 20.85 16.95
N PHE A 227 -43.81 21.08 16.22
CA PHE A 227 -44.03 20.53 14.88
C PHE A 227 -42.91 20.93 13.90
N GLU A 228 -42.55 22.22 13.90
CA GLU A 228 -41.55 22.80 13.01
C GLU A 228 -40.16 22.18 13.23
N VAL A 229 -39.81 21.93 14.49
CA VAL A 229 -38.55 21.25 14.85
C VAL A 229 -38.57 19.79 14.44
N ILE A 230 -39.68 19.07 14.69
CA ILE A 230 -39.83 17.67 14.28
C ILE A 230 -39.71 17.53 12.76
N ASP A 231 -40.39 18.39 12.01
CA ASP A 231 -40.32 18.43 10.54
C ASP A 231 -38.89 18.75 10.04
N GLY A 232 -38.23 19.72 10.67
CA GLY A 232 -36.85 20.09 10.40
C GLY A 232 -35.83 18.99 10.70
N LEU A 233 -36.03 18.22 11.77
CA LEU A 233 -35.14 17.12 12.17
C LEU A 233 -35.34 15.88 11.27
N LEU A 234 -36.59 15.51 11.00
CA LEU A 234 -36.90 14.35 10.13
C LEU A 234 -36.45 14.60 8.69
N SER A 235 -36.62 15.81 8.15
CA SER A 235 -36.12 16.17 6.82
C SER A 235 -34.60 16.13 6.69
N ARG A 236 -33.88 16.37 7.80
CA ARG A 236 -32.41 16.23 7.90
C ARG A 236 -31.94 14.79 8.20
N GLY A 237 -32.86 13.84 8.34
CA GLY A 237 -32.57 12.41 8.52
C GLY A 237 -32.47 11.94 9.98
N TYR A 238 -32.75 12.79 10.97
CA TYR A 238 -32.79 12.36 12.37
C TYR A 238 -34.12 11.65 12.65
N THR A 239 -34.06 10.36 12.97
CA THR A 239 -35.25 9.49 13.15
C THR A 239 -35.36 8.91 14.57
N SER A 240 -34.38 9.19 15.44
CA SER A 240 -34.36 8.75 16.83
C SER A 240 -33.40 9.57 17.71
N ALA A 241 -33.55 9.44 19.03
CA ALA A 241 -32.59 9.96 20.01
C ALA A 241 -31.16 9.46 19.74
N VAL A 242 -31.01 8.19 19.32
CA VAL A 242 -29.72 7.58 18.99
C VAL A 242 -29.10 8.26 17.77
N SER A 243 -29.88 8.54 16.72
CA SER A 243 -29.35 9.24 15.53
C SER A 243 -28.86 10.66 15.83
N ILE A 244 -29.47 11.34 16.79
CA ILE A 244 -29.04 12.67 17.25
C ILE A 244 -27.77 12.55 18.12
N ALA A 245 -27.75 11.61 19.06
CA ALA A 245 -26.64 11.42 20.00
C ALA A 245 -25.32 10.95 19.35
N HIS A 246 -25.37 10.38 18.15
CA HIS A 246 -24.17 9.98 17.39
C HIS A 246 -23.43 11.17 16.74
N GLU A 247 -24.08 12.32 16.62
CA GLU A 247 -23.42 13.54 16.13
C GLU A 247 -22.73 14.27 17.28
N ASN A 248 -21.67 15.03 16.96
CA ASN A 248 -21.06 15.92 17.93
C ASN A 248 -22.07 17.01 18.35
N GLY A 249 -22.16 17.28 19.66
CA GLY A 249 -23.14 18.24 20.19
C GLY A 249 -23.02 19.64 19.59
N ASP A 250 -21.79 20.15 19.44
CA ASP A 250 -21.58 21.48 18.85
C ASP A 250 -22.01 21.51 17.38
N ASP A 251 -21.73 20.45 16.62
CA ASP A 251 -22.13 20.33 15.22
C ASP A 251 -23.65 20.21 15.07
N PHE A 252 -24.30 19.41 15.93
CA PHE A 252 -25.75 19.28 15.96
C PHE A 252 -26.41 20.62 16.24
N VAL A 253 -25.95 21.35 17.26
CA VAL A 253 -26.49 22.67 17.61
C VAL A 253 -26.32 23.63 16.44
N LYS A 254 -25.13 23.70 15.85
CA LYS A 254 -24.82 24.61 14.75
C LYS A 254 -25.60 24.31 13.47
N LYS A 255 -25.97 23.05 13.24
CA LYS A 255 -26.73 22.59 12.06
C LYS A 255 -28.24 22.74 12.21
N ASN A 256 -28.74 22.86 13.44
CA ASN A 256 -30.17 22.86 13.74
C ASN A 256 -30.63 24.12 14.50
N GLU A 257 -29.74 25.07 14.82
CA GLU A 257 -30.09 26.34 15.46
C GLU A 257 -31.13 27.16 14.67
N ASP A 258 -31.22 26.94 13.36
CA ASP A 258 -32.13 27.62 12.44
C ASP A 258 -33.58 27.10 12.50
N ILE A 259 -33.76 25.85 12.90
CA ILE A 259 -35.10 25.21 13.03
C ILE A 259 -35.62 25.17 14.46
N THR A 260 -34.74 25.35 15.46
CA THR A 260 -35.07 25.41 16.88
C THR A 260 -35.31 26.84 17.36
N ASP A 261 -35.79 27.02 18.59
CA ASP A 261 -35.91 28.34 19.26
C ASP A 261 -34.53 28.91 19.71
N GLY A 262 -33.48 28.71 18.91
CA GLY A 262 -32.10 29.12 19.15
C GLY A 262 -31.19 28.05 19.76
N VAL A 263 -29.94 28.44 20.02
CA VAL A 263 -28.84 27.58 20.47
C VAL A 263 -29.19 26.77 21.74
N ASP A 264 -29.85 27.39 22.72
CA ASP A 264 -30.17 26.74 24.00
C ASP A 264 -31.21 25.63 23.84
N ASP A 265 -32.17 25.80 22.92
CA ASP A 265 -33.20 24.80 22.64
C ASP A 265 -32.60 23.61 21.88
N ALA A 266 -31.77 23.87 20.87
CA ALA A 266 -31.00 22.83 20.19
C ALA A 266 -30.11 22.02 21.17
N GLN A 267 -29.44 22.69 22.11
CA GLN A 267 -28.63 22.03 23.13
C GLN A 267 -29.48 21.18 24.09
N THR A 268 -30.69 21.66 24.43
CA THR A 268 -31.64 20.93 25.28
C THR A 268 -32.12 19.65 24.59
N ILE A 269 -32.48 19.73 23.31
CA ILE A 269 -32.87 18.58 22.49
C ILE A 269 -31.73 17.57 22.38
N TYR A 270 -30.50 18.04 22.12
CA TYR A 270 -29.32 17.17 22.07
C TYR A 270 -29.10 16.45 23.40
N THR A 271 -29.18 17.17 24.52
CA THR A 271 -28.98 16.60 25.85
C THR A 271 -30.06 15.56 26.18
N ALA A 272 -31.32 15.84 25.85
CA ALA A 272 -32.43 14.89 25.99
C ALA A 272 -32.23 13.63 25.12
N ALA A 273 -31.73 13.80 23.89
CA ALA A 273 -31.41 12.70 23.00
C ALA A 273 -30.27 11.83 23.55
N VAL A 274 -29.17 12.43 24.01
CA VAL A 274 -28.05 11.71 24.64
C VAL A 274 -28.50 10.95 25.88
N HIS A 275 -29.31 11.57 26.74
CA HIS A 275 -29.85 10.92 27.93
C HIS A 275 -30.73 9.72 27.56
N THR A 276 -31.65 9.89 26.60
CA THR A 276 -32.55 8.82 26.14
C THR A 276 -31.77 7.66 25.50
N ALA A 277 -30.78 7.96 24.66
CA ALA A 277 -29.90 6.97 24.05
C ALA A 277 -29.09 6.21 25.11
N SER A 278 -28.58 6.91 26.13
CA SER A 278 -27.83 6.32 27.24
C SER A 278 -28.72 5.43 28.12
N GLN A 279 -29.96 5.82 28.37
CA GLN A 279 -30.94 5.00 29.08
C GLN A 279 -31.26 3.71 28.32
N ALA A 280 -31.47 3.81 26.99
CA ALA A 280 -31.69 2.63 26.17
C ALA A 280 -30.48 1.66 26.22
N LEU A 281 -29.26 2.19 26.13
CA LEU A 281 -28.03 1.41 26.25
C LEU A 281 -27.86 0.78 27.65
N PHE A 282 -28.17 1.53 28.71
CA PHE A 282 -28.16 1.04 30.08
C PHE A 282 -29.16 -0.11 30.27
N LEU A 283 -30.39 0.05 29.79
CA LEU A 283 -31.41 -1.00 29.83
C LEU A 283 -30.92 -2.24 29.09
N MET A 284 -30.36 -2.08 27.88
CA MET A 284 -29.77 -3.20 27.13
C MET A 284 -28.66 -3.91 27.91
N GLY A 285 -27.79 -3.16 28.58
CA GLY A 285 -26.73 -3.72 29.44
C GLY A 285 -27.28 -4.49 30.65
N THR A 286 -28.27 -3.93 31.35
CA THR A 286 -28.87 -4.58 32.53
C THR A 286 -29.64 -5.86 32.19
N PHE A 287 -30.42 -5.86 31.11
CA PHE A 287 -31.18 -7.03 30.70
C PHE A 287 -30.30 -8.12 30.05
N ASN A 288 -29.20 -7.76 29.38
CA ASN A 288 -28.23 -8.74 28.89
C ASN A 288 -27.58 -9.52 30.05
N GLN A 289 -27.31 -8.87 31.20
CA GLN A 289 -26.76 -9.55 32.38
C GLN A 289 -27.78 -10.46 33.08
N GLN A 290 -29.08 -10.13 33.04
CA GLN A 290 -30.14 -10.93 33.66
C GLN A 290 -30.56 -12.13 32.79
N SER A 291 -30.33 -12.07 31.48
CA SER A 291 -30.56 -13.18 30.54
C SER A 291 -29.67 -14.41 30.81
N ASP A 292 -28.58 -14.24 31.58
CA ASP A 292 -27.67 -15.30 32.00
C ASP A 292 -28.17 -16.13 33.20
N PHE A 293 -29.26 -15.71 33.87
CA PHE A 293 -29.61 -16.27 35.18
C PHE A 293 -30.92 -17.05 35.29
N ASP A 294 -31.81 -17.01 34.29
CA ASP A 294 -33.11 -17.69 34.38
C ASP A 294 -33.28 -18.79 33.31
N GLY A 295 -32.87 -20.02 33.64
CA GLY A 295 -33.39 -21.21 32.95
C GLY A 295 -32.48 -22.43 32.89
N GLU A 296 -32.48 -23.21 33.98
CA GLU A 296 -31.97 -24.58 34.13
C GLU A 296 -30.45 -24.79 34.26
N SER A 297 -30.13 -25.41 35.40
CA SER A 297 -28.86 -25.94 35.89
C SER A 297 -27.79 -26.26 34.84
N ILE A 298 -26.55 -25.92 35.19
CA ILE A 298 -25.35 -26.63 34.72
C ILE A 298 -25.20 -27.92 35.55
N PRO A 299 -25.49 -29.12 35.01
CA PRO A 299 -24.87 -30.33 35.52
C PRO A 299 -23.93 -30.92 34.46
N GLY A 300 -22.67 -31.12 34.87
CA GLY A 300 -21.88 -32.27 34.45
C GLY A 300 -21.38 -32.27 33.00
N VAL A 301 -20.06 -32.13 32.88
CA VAL A 301 -19.28 -32.71 31.78
C VAL A 301 -19.71 -34.17 31.53
N THR A 302 -20.35 -34.44 30.39
CA THR A 302 -20.18 -35.69 29.60
C THR A 302 -20.59 -35.46 28.15
N GLU A 303 -19.60 -35.15 27.34
CA GLU A 303 -19.33 -35.68 26.00
C GLU A 303 -20.50 -36.28 25.17
N LYS A 304 -20.86 -35.58 24.10
CA LYS A 304 -20.98 -36.18 22.76
C LYS A 304 -20.75 -35.13 21.67
N LEU A 305 -19.57 -35.23 21.06
CA LEU A 305 -19.23 -34.61 19.78
C LEU A 305 -20.25 -35.04 18.69
N THR A 306 -20.74 -34.04 17.94
CA THR A 306 -21.01 -33.98 16.48
C THR A 306 -22.34 -33.26 16.16
N PRO A 307 -22.49 -32.66 14.96
CA PRO A 307 -21.58 -31.80 14.19
C PRO A 307 -21.98 -30.31 14.35
N ALA A 308 -21.09 -29.42 13.88
CA ALA A 308 -21.25 -27.97 13.89
C ALA A 308 -22.63 -27.50 13.39
N PRO A 309 -23.24 -26.47 14.02
CA PRO A 309 -24.36 -25.78 13.41
C PRO A 309 -23.90 -25.18 12.08
N ALA A 310 -24.81 -25.20 11.10
CA ALA A 310 -24.58 -24.68 9.77
C ALA A 310 -23.91 -23.30 9.82
N ILE A 311 -22.86 -23.16 8.99
CA ILE A 311 -22.14 -21.92 8.73
C ILE A 311 -23.18 -20.84 8.39
N ALA A 312 -23.49 -19.98 9.35
CA ALA A 312 -24.00 -18.66 9.02
C ALA A 312 -22.85 -17.95 8.29
N PRO A 313 -23.05 -17.51 7.04
CA PRO A 313 -21.99 -16.86 6.29
C PRO A 313 -21.53 -15.60 7.03
N ALA A 314 -20.23 -15.49 7.32
CA ALA A 314 -19.69 -14.28 7.90
C ALA A 314 -19.89 -13.11 6.91
N PRO A 315 -20.42 -11.96 7.35
CA PRO A 315 -20.52 -10.79 6.48
C PRO A 315 -19.12 -10.25 6.15
N SER A 316 -18.96 -9.68 4.95
CA SER A 316 -17.80 -8.84 4.66
C SER A 316 -17.88 -7.53 5.45
N LEU A 317 -16.73 -6.90 5.67
CA LEU A 317 -16.63 -5.64 6.41
C LEU A 317 -17.54 -4.55 5.82
N LYS A 318 -17.58 -4.41 4.50
CA LYS A 318 -18.47 -3.44 3.82
C LYS A 318 -19.95 -3.73 4.09
N ASN A 319 -20.35 -5.01 4.03
CA ASN A 319 -21.74 -5.38 4.28
C ASN A 319 -22.10 -5.25 5.76
N ALA A 320 -21.16 -5.49 6.68
CA ALA A 320 -21.37 -5.30 8.11
C ALA A 320 -21.60 -3.82 8.45
N VAL A 321 -20.76 -2.92 7.92
CA VAL A 321 -20.92 -1.47 8.12
C VAL A 321 -22.22 -0.97 7.50
N VAL A 322 -22.55 -1.39 6.27
CA VAL A 322 -23.81 -1.01 5.60
C VAL A 322 -25.03 -1.59 6.30
N ALA A 323 -24.99 -2.84 6.78
CA ALA A 323 -26.11 -3.48 7.47
C ALA A 323 -26.37 -2.85 8.85
N LYS A 324 -25.33 -2.46 9.58
CA LYS A 324 -25.43 -1.77 10.87
C LYS A 324 -25.95 -0.33 10.71
N MET A 325 -25.63 0.32 9.59
CA MET A 325 -26.21 1.61 9.22
C MET A 325 -27.64 1.52 8.63
N ALA A 326 -28.04 0.34 8.13
CA ALA A 326 -29.35 0.10 7.51
C ALA A 326 -30.36 -0.62 8.42
N SER A 327 -30.00 -0.95 9.67
CA SER A 327 -30.87 -1.72 10.56
C SER A 327 -32.01 -0.86 11.13
N GLN A 328 -33.11 -0.77 10.37
CA GLN A 328 -34.45 -0.82 10.96
C GLN A 328 -34.83 -2.30 11.14
N PRO A 329 -35.49 -2.69 12.24
CA PRO A 329 -35.84 -4.08 12.46
C PRO A 329 -36.95 -4.49 11.48
N ILE A 330 -36.64 -5.44 10.59
CA ILE A 330 -37.62 -6.16 9.80
C ILE A 330 -38.09 -7.34 10.66
N LEU A 331 -39.38 -7.32 11.03
CA LEU A 331 -40.07 -8.45 11.64
C LEU A 331 -40.25 -9.55 10.57
N GLU A 332 -39.33 -10.50 10.50
CA GLU A 332 -39.61 -11.75 9.77
C GLU A 332 -40.42 -12.69 10.67
N ALA A 333 -41.74 -12.68 10.47
CA ALA A 333 -42.64 -13.73 10.91
C ALA A 333 -42.35 -15.03 10.15
N LYS A 334 -42.01 -16.12 10.85
CA LYS A 334 -42.12 -17.48 10.29
C LYS A 334 -42.76 -18.48 11.25
N SER A 335 -43.96 -18.91 10.82
CA SER A 335 -44.54 -20.25 10.86
C SER A 335 -44.26 -21.18 12.05
N GLY A 336 -45.32 -21.47 12.78
CA GLY A 336 -45.50 -22.73 13.52
C GLY A 336 -46.98 -23.03 13.66
N GLN A 337 -47.48 -24.02 12.91
CA GLN A 337 -48.79 -24.63 13.08
C GLN A 337 -48.65 -25.74 14.13
N GLU A 338 -49.46 -25.67 15.21
CA GLU A 338 -50.26 -26.77 15.82
C GLU A 338 -50.46 -26.61 17.35
N ASP A 339 -51.71 -26.27 17.69
CA ASP A 339 -52.64 -26.87 18.65
C ASP A 339 -52.64 -26.63 20.19
N ALA A 340 -53.74 -25.94 20.60
CA ALA A 340 -54.62 -26.12 21.77
C ALA A 340 -54.52 -25.10 22.95
N PRO A 341 -55.60 -24.86 23.74
CA PRO A 341 -56.70 -23.93 23.42
C PRO A 341 -57.00 -22.86 24.50
N GLU A 342 -57.79 -21.86 24.08
CA GLU A 342 -58.68 -20.96 24.84
C GLU A 342 -58.15 -20.08 26.00
N ASN A 343 -58.32 -18.77 25.77
CA ASN A 343 -58.61 -17.72 26.75
C ASN A 343 -57.49 -17.32 27.73
N GLY A 344 -56.59 -16.48 27.20
CA GLY A 344 -55.74 -15.60 27.98
C GLY A 344 -54.57 -15.11 27.13
N ILE A 345 -54.77 -14.06 26.34
CA ILE A 345 -53.66 -13.31 25.75
C ILE A 345 -52.86 -12.74 26.92
N ARG A 346 -51.80 -13.43 27.35
CA ARG A 346 -50.80 -12.82 28.21
C ARG A 346 -50.08 -11.77 27.36
N PRO A 347 -50.03 -10.49 27.76
CA PRO A 347 -49.22 -9.51 27.06
C PRO A 347 -47.79 -10.03 27.03
N VAL A 348 -47.26 -10.30 25.84
CA VAL A 348 -45.84 -10.58 25.65
C VAL A 348 -45.16 -9.25 25.88
N HIS A 349 -44.68 -9.02 27.10
CA HIS A 349 -43.85 -7.86 27.39
C HIS A 349 -42.57 -8.00 26.56
N PRO A 350 -42.21 -7.00 25.73
CA PRO A 350 -41.00 -7.05 24.93
C PRO A 350 -39.79 -7.15 25.87
N ASN A 351 -39.11 -8.29 25.82
CA ASN A 351 -37.81 -8.53 26.43
C ASN A 351 -36.76 -8.72 25.33
N ILE A 352 -35.46 -8.69 25.70
CA ILE A 352 -34.36 -8.79 24.73
C ILE A 352 -34.50 -10.03 23.83
N ALA A 353 -34.92 -11.17 24.38
CA ALA A 353 -35.08 -12.39 23.61
C ALA A 353 -36.21 -12.30 22.56
N THR A 354 -37.30 -11.59 22.87
CA THR A 354 -38.40 -11.34 21.92
C THR A 354 -38.09 -10.25 20.90
N LEU A 355 -37.24 -9.27 21.23
CA LEU A 355 -36.89 -8.14 20.35
C LEU A 355 -35.74 -8.48 19.40
N PHE A 356 -34.75 -9.24 19.87
CA PHE A 356 -33.50 -9.51 19.15
C PHE A 356 -33.23 -11.00 18.95
N GLY A 357 -34.15 -11.88 19.36
CA GLY A 357 -33.95 -13.34 19.39
C GLY A 357 -33.20 -13.81 20.64
N GLN A 358 -33.18 -15.13 20.90
CA GLN A 358 -32.43 -15.70 22.03
C GLN A 358 -30.93 -15.42 21.88
N GLN A 359 -30.38 -14.59 22.78
CA GLN A 359 -28.96 -14.19 22.76
C GLN A 359 -28.02 -15.32 23.21
N ASN A 360 -28.52 -16.29 23.98
CA ASN A 360 -27.73 -17.39 24.56
C ASN A 360 -27.52 -18.59 23.60
N GLN A 361 -27.84 -18.46 22.31
CA GLN A 361 -27.66 -19.57 21.35
C GLN A 361 -26.21 -19.82 20.95
N CYS A 362 -25.24 -19.04 21.43
CA CYS A 362 -23.87 -19.12 20.96
C CYS A 362 -22.85 -19.31 22.10
N LEU A 363 -22.28 -20.51 22.21
CA LEU A 363 -20.87 -20.68 22.60
C LEU A 363 -19.98 -20.13 21.46
N CYS A 364 -20.12 -18.83 21.17
CA CYS A 364 -19.39 -18.17 20.12
C CYS A 364 -17.91 -18.08 20.52
N PRO A 365 -16.97 -18.50 19.68
CA PRO A 365 -15.54 -18.32 19.96
C PRO A 365 -15.21 -16.83 20.05
N ASP A 366 -14.17 -16.45 20.80
CA ASP A 366 -13.79 -15.04 21.11
C ASP A 366 -13.75 -14.11 19.89
N CYS A 367 -13.40 -14.63 18.71
CA CYS A 367 -13.40 -13.92 17.42
C CYS A 367 -14.78 -13.43 16.93
N GLN A 368 -15.87 -14.02 17.42
CA GLN A 368 -17.25 -13.63 17.11
C GLN A 368 -17.90 -12.83 18.25
N SER A 369 -17.12 -12.48 19.28
CA SER A 369 -17.57 -11.62 20.37
C SER A 369 -17.73 -10.17 19.91
N ILE A 370 -18.62 -9.43 20.58
CA ILE A 370 -18.71 -7.97 20.50
C ILE A 370 -17.42 -7.27 20.99
N PHE A 371 -16.58 -7.97 21.73
CA PHE A 371 -15.26 -7.50 22.19
C PHE A 371 -14.10 -7.99 21.31
N SER A 372 -14.40 -8.61 20.16
CA SER A 372 -13.37 -9.15 19.27
C SER A 372 -12.61 -8.04 18.52
N PRO A 373 -11.39 -8.31 18.03
CA PRO A 373 -10.67 -7.38 17.14
C PRO A 373 -11.47 -7.05 15.86
N SER A 374 -12.30 -7.98 15.38
CA SER A 374 -13.19 -7.76 14.24
C SER A 374 -14.31 -6.77 14.57
N ALA A 375 -14.91 -6.86 15.76
CA ALA A 375 -15.91 -5.90 16.23
C ALA A 375 -15.30 -4.49 16.39
N TYR A 376 -14.08 -4.40 16.94
CA TYR A 376 -13.35 -3.15 17.03
C TYR A 376 -13.06 -2.51 15.66
N LEU A 377 -12.71 -3.31 14.64
CA LEU A 377 -12.53 -2.82 13.27
C LEU A 377 -13.83 -2.25 12.68
N VAL A 378 -14.97 -2.87 12.93
CA VAL A 378 -16.28 -2.35 12.48
C VAL A 378 -16.58 -1.02 13.17
N ASP A 379 -16.35 -0.93 14.48
CA ASP A 379 -16.57 0.27 15.28
C ASP A 379 -15.70 1.45 14.80
N LEU A 380 -14.43 1.19 14.47
CA LEU A 380 -13.54 2.21 13.88
C LEU A 380 -14.05 2.73 12.53
N LEU A 381 -14.56 1.86 11.67
CA LEU A 381 -15.08 2.29 10.37
C LEU A 381 -16.40 3.06 10.50
N GLU A 382 -17.23 2.70 11.46
CA GLU A 382 -18.43 3.45 11.81
C GLU A 382 -18.07 4.84 12.34
N PHE A 383 -17.10 4.91 13.26
CA PHE A 383 -16.58 6.16 13.80
C PHE A 383 -16.02 7.10 12.71
N MET A 384 -15.33 6.55 11.69
CA MET A 384 -14.79 7.33 10.57
C MET A 384 -15.87 7.91 9.63
N GLY A 385 -17.08 7.33 9.65
CA GLY A 385 -18.16 7.67 8.74
C GLY A 385 -17.97 7.18 7.29
N PRO A 386 -19.06 7.17 6.49
CA PRO A 386 -19.08 6.53 5.17
C PRO A 386 -18.19 7.22 4.13
N GLU A 387 -18.09 8.55 4.16
CA GLU A 387 -17.27 9.30 3.20
C GLU A 387 -15.77 8.94 3.33
N THR A 388 -15.24 8.99 4.55
CA THR A 388 -13.84 8.65 4.83
C THR A 388 -13.57 7.17 4.57
N ALA A 389 -14.49 6.28 4.96
CA ALA A 389 -14.39 4.85 4.67
C ALA A 389 -14.36 4.57 3.15
N ASN A 390 -15.14 5.30 2.35
CA ASN A 390 -15.11 5.17 0.89
C ASN A 390 -13.76 5.58 0.28
N VAL A 391 -13.13 6.63 0.79
CA VAL A 391 -11.76 7.01 0.37
C VAL A 391 -10.76 5.91 0.74
N LEU A 392 -10.86 5.35 1.95
CA LEU A 392 -10.03 4.22 2.38
C LEU A 392 -10.21 3.01 1.46
N PHE A 393 -11.44 2.59 1.19
CA PHE A 393 -11.73 1.44 0.33
C PHE A 393 -11.39 1.67 -1.14
N SER A 394 -11.35 2.93 -1.59
CA SER A 394 -10.84 3.27 -2.93
C SER A 394 -9.33 2.98 -3.05
N ARG A 395 -8.58 3.13 -1.95
CA ARG A 395 -7.13 2.83 -1.91
C ARG A 395 -6.83 1.39 -1.50
N ARG A 396 -7.67 0.81 -0.64
CA ARG A 396 -7.55 -0.53 -0.04
C ARG A 396 -8.87 -1.29 -0.16
N PRO A 397 -9.24 -1.71 -1.40
CA PRO A 397 -10.49 -2.42 -1.63
C PRO A 397 -10.51 -3.81 -0.96
N ASP A 398 -9.35 -4.36 -0.66
CA ASP A 398 -9.17 -5.60 0.10
C ASP A 398 -9.73 -5.51 1.52
N LEU A 399 -9.63 -4.35 2.19
CA LEU A 399 -10.19 -4.17 3.53
C LEU A 399 -11.71 -4.27 3.52
N ALA A 400 -12.37 -3.73 2.50
CA ALA A 400 -13.83 -3.78 2.34
C ALA A 400 -14.35 -5.22 2.19
N GLU A 401 -13.55 -6.08 1.55
CA GLU A 401 -13.90 -7.45 1.17
C GLU A 401 -13.26 -8.50 2.11
N THR A 402 -12.56 -8.09 3.16
CA THR A 402 -12.06 -8.99 4.20
C THR A 402 -13.24 -9.57 4.97
N GLU A 403 -13.26 -10.88 5.16
CA GLU A 403 -14.30 -11.54 5.96
C GLU A 403 -14.05 -11.37 7.46
N LEU A 404 -15.12 -11.11 8.21
CA LEU A 404 -15.08 -11.08 9.68
C LEU A 404 -15.13 -12.49 10.26
N SER A 405 -14.13 -13.30 9.89
CA SER A 405 -14.00 -14.70 10.29
C SER A 405 -12.89 -14.87 11.33
N CYS A 406 -13.02 -15.88 12.20
CA CYS A 406 -12.01 -16.22 13.19
C CYS A 406 -10.60 -16.43 12.63
N ARG A 407 -10.48 -16.86 11.36
CA ARG A 407 -9.18 -17.03 10.71
C ARG A 407 -8.54 -15.69 10.37
N ASN A 408 -9.30 -14.74 9.85
CA ASN A 408 -8.79 -13.41 9.58
C ASN A 408 -8.52 -12.63 10.88
N THR A 409 -9.27 -12.90 11.95
CA THR A 409 -9.07 -12.26 13.26
C THR A 409 -7.82 -12.77 13.98
N ASN A 410 -7.64 -14.10 14.03
CA ASN A 410 -6.64 -14.74 14.92
C ASN A 410 -5.51 -15.47 14.17
N GLY A 411 -5.65 -15.69 12.86
CA GLY A 411 -4.71 -16.43 12.06
C GLY A 411 -3.40 -15.65 11.88
N PRO A 412 -2.26 -16.17 12.35
CA PRO A 412 -0.99 -15.49 12.12
C PRO A 412 -0.63 -15.57 10.63
N VAL A 413 -0.24 -14.42 10.09
CA VAL A 413 0.23 -14.21 8.71
C VAL A 413 1.52 -13.39 8.76
N ALA A 414 2.45 -13.65 7.83
CA ALA A 414 3.65 -12.83 7.74
C ALA A 414 3.28 -11.48 7.14
N TYR A 415 3.66 -10.39 7.82
CA TYR A 415 3.30 -9.04 7.38
C TYR A 415 3.78 -8.74 5.94
N ILE A 416 4.96 -9.23 5.58
CA ILE A 416 5.54 -9.04 4.23
C ILE A 416 4.69 -9.70 3.14
N ASP A 417 3.98 -10.80 3.44
CA ASP A 417 3.12 -11.47 2.48
C ASP A 417 1.91 -10.58 2.15
N LEU A 418 1.29 -9.99 3.17
CA LEU A 418 0.20 -9.02 2.97
C LEU A 418 0.66 -7.82 2.15
N VAL A 419 1.86 -7.29 2.43
CA VAL A 419 2.43 -6.18 1.66
C VAL A 419 2.64 -6.59 0.19
N ASN A 420 3.24 -7.75 -0.06
CA ASN A 420 3.45 -8.25 -1.41
C ASN A 420 2.12 -8.51 -2.13
N GLU A 421 1.11 -9.06 -1.46
CA GLU A 421 -0.21 -9.25 -2.06
C GLU A 421 -0.84 -7.94 -2.53
N GLN A 422 -0.70 -6.87 -1.73
CA GLN A 422 -1.21 -5.55 -2.11
C GLN A 422 -0.39 -4.95 -3.26
N LEU A 423 0.94 -5.04 -3.21
CA LEU A 423 1.82 -4.50 -4.25
C LEU A 423 1.66 -5.26 -5.58
N GLU A 424 1.49 -6.58 -5.52
CA GLU A 424 1.17 -7.41 -6.68
C GLU A 424 -0.16 -6.98 -7.32
N ASN A 425 -1.20 -6.78 -6.52
CA ASN A 425 -2.51 -6.33 -7.01
C ASN A 425 -2.46 -4.90 -7.55
N ALA A 426 -1.63 -4.03 -6.99
CA ALA A 426 -1.39 -2.69 -7.50
C ALA A 426 -0.61 -2.70 -8.83
N ALA A 427 0.34 -3.62 -8.99
CA ALA A 427 1.12 -3.78 -10.22
C ALA A 427 0.31 -4.43 -11.35
N CYS A 428 -0.51 -5.42 -11.02
CA CYS A 428 -1.41 -6.08 -11.94
C CYS A 428 -2.70 -6.42 -11.19
N THR A 429 -3.82 -5.83 -11.58
CA THR A 429 -5.09 -6.03 -10.87
C THR A 429 -5.55 -7.48 -10.99
N ARG A 430 -5.95 -8.07 -9.85
CA ARG A 430 -6.54 -9.41 -9.77
C ARG A 430 -7.96 -9.36 -10.32
N THR A 431 -8.12 -9.17 -11.62
CA THR A 431 -9.43 -9.14 -12.28
C THR A 431 -9.39 -9.93 -13.56
N PHE A 432 -10.42 -10.73 -13.80
CA PHE A 432 -10.59 -11.42 -15.05
C PHE A 432 -12.05 -11.45 -15.48
N PHE A 433 -12.27 -11.67 -16.77
CA PHE A 433 -13.60 -11.71 -17.37
C PHE A 433 -13.95 -13.13 -17.80
N ILE A 434 -15.21 -13.51 -17.57
CA ILE A 434 -15.85 -14.68 -18.15
C ILE A 434 -16.91 -14.17 -19.13
N GLN A 435 -16.78 -14.60 -20.38
CA GLN A 435 -17.80 -14.38 -21.41
C GLN A 435 -18.63 -15.65 -21.51
N ASP A 436 -19.90 -15.55 -21.13
CA ASP A 436 -20.82 -16.65 -21.30
C ASP A 436 -21.49 -16.52 -22.67
N ASN A 437 -21.12 -17.44 -23.56
CA ASN A 437 -21.67 -17.60 -24.89
C ASN A 437 -22.53 -18.88 -25.00
N SER A 438 -22.76 -19.57 -23.88
CA SER A 438 -23.44 -20.85 -23.82
C SER A 438 -24.96 -20.68 -23.61
N ASN A 439 -25.74 -21.74 -23.88
CA ASN A 439 -27.17 -21.76 -23.58
C ASN A 439 -27.47 -22.00 -22.08
N GLU A 440 -26.44 -22.29 -21.27
CA GLU A 440 -26.55 -22.51 -19.83
C GLU A 440 -26.15 -21.20 -19.12
N ASP A 441 -27.13 -20.46 -18.62
CA ASP A 441 -26.91 -19.15 -18.03
C ASP A 441 -26.00 -19.24 -16.78
N PHE A 442 -24.79 -18.69 -16.84
CA PHE A 442 -23.82 -18.66 -15.73
C PHE A 442 -24.43 -18.07 -14.44
N ALA A 443 -25.32 -17.08 -14.55
CA ALA A 443 -26.02 -16.54 -13.39
C ALA A 443 -27.04 -17.54 -12.83
N GLU A 444 -27.73 -18.29 -13.70
CA GLU A 444 -28.66 -19.35 -13.30
C GLU A 444 -27.91 -20.50 -12.63
N LEU A 445 -26.73 -20.89 -13.13
CA LEU A 445 -25.88 -21.90 -12.50
C LEU A 445 -25.44 -21.47 -11.09
N LEU A 446 -25.03 -20.22 -10.88
CA LEU A 446 -24.69 -19.70 -9.55
C LEU A 446 -25.91 -19.69 -8.61
N ASN A 447 -27.08 -19.31 -9.12
CA ASN A 447 -28.32 -19.31 -8.36
C ASN A 447 -28.79 -20.74 -8.01
N GLN A 448 -28.62 -21.69 -8.93
CA GLN A 448 -28.91 -23.11 -8.70
C GLN A 448 -28.00 -23.68 -7.61
N VAL A 449 -26.71 -23.35 -7.62
CA VAL A 449 -25.77 -23.78 -6.55
C VAL A 449 -26.19 -23.20 -5.20
N LEU A 450 -26.61 -21.93 -5.16
CA LEU A 450 -27.11 -21.28 -3.95
C LEU A 450 -28.38 -21.97 -3.39
N GLN A 451 -29.30 -22.40 -4.28
CA GLN A 451 -30.55 -23.05 -3.88
C GLN A 451 -30.38 -24.54 -3.52
N SER A 452 -29.50 -25.26 -4.22
CA SER A 452 -29.38 -26.72 -4.12
C SER A 452 -28.29 -27.23 -3.18
N LYS A 453 -27.38 -26.35 -2.71
CA LYS A 453 -26.16 -26.73 -1.96
C LYS A 453 -25.32 -27.81 -2.65
N LEU A 454 -25.39 -27.90 -3.99
CA LEU A 454 -24.61 -28.83 -4.80
C LEU A 454 -23.17 -28.33 -5.02
N ASN A 455 -22.29 -29.23 -5.48
CA ASN A 455 -20.93 -28.87 -5.91
C ASN A 455 -20.97 -27.84 -7.04
N ILE A 456 -19.98 -26.94 -7.11
CA ILE A 456 -19.80 -26.03 -8.24
C ILE A 456 -19.75 -26.84 -9.55
N PRO A 457 -20.48 -26.43 -10.60
CA PRO A 457 -20.37 -27.03 -11.92
C PRO A 457 -18.91 -27.04 -12.41
N GLN A 458 -18.48 -28.15 -12.97
CA GLN A 458 -17.09 -28.34 -13.42
C GLN A 458 -16.62 -27.20 -14.35
N TYR A 459 -17.48 -26.77 -15.27
CA TYR A 459 -17.22 -25.64 -16.17
C TYR A 459 -16.85 -24.34 -15.42
N VAL A 460 -17.59 -23.99 -14.36
CA VAL A 460 -17.33 -22.78 -13.56
C VAL A 460 -15.97 -22.89 -12.88
N ASN A 461 -15.65 -24.03 -12.25
CA ASN A 461 -14.35 -24.20 -11.62
C ASN A 461 -13.19 -24.21 -12.63
N GLU A 462 -13.40 -24.75 -13.84
CA GLU A 462 -12.40 -24.72 -14.92
C GLU A 462 -12.08 -23.29 -15.37
N GLN A 463 -13.08 -22.43 -15.55
CA GLN A 463 -12.87 -21.01 -15.92
C GLN A 463 -12.02 -20.26 -14.89
N PHE A 464 -12.25 -20.55 -13.61
CA PHE A 464 -11.50 -19.99 -12.49
C PHE A 464 -10.07 -20.56 -12.39
N SER A 465 -9.94 -21.88 -12.52
CA SER A 465 -8.66 -22.60 -12.41
C SER A 465 -7.68 -22.24 -13.53
N ILE A 466 -8.15 -22.10 -14.78
CA ILE A 466 -7.30 -21.70 -15.92
C ILE A 466 -6.70 -20.29 -15.71
N ARG A 467 -7.37 -19.45 -14.92
CA ARG A 467 -6.91 -18.09 -14.58
C ARG A 467 -6.05 -18.04 -13.30
N GLY A 468 -5.76 -19.20 -12.70
CA GLY A 468 -4.94 -19.32 -11.49
C GLY A 468 -5.70 -19.14 -10.19
N TYR A 469 -7.03 -19.21 -10.22
CA TYR A 469 -7.89 -18.98 -9.05
C TYR A 469 -8.86 -20.15 -8.82
N PRO A 470 -8.39 -21.39 -8.61
CA PRO A 470 -9.27 -22.54 -8.42
C PRO A 470 -10.20 -22.31 -7.23
N ILE A 471 -11.48 -22.67 -7.37
CA ILE A 471 -12.43 -22.54 -6.27
C ILE A 471 -12.27 -23.75 -5.33
N ASP A 472 -12.14 -23.47 -4.04
CA ASP A 472 -12.00 -24.50 -3.01
C ASP A 472 -13.19 -25.48 -3.00
N ARG A 473 -12.94 -26.72 -2.57
CA ARG A 473 -14.02 -27.72 -2.40
C ARG A 473 -15.06 -27.29 -1.37
N ASN A 474 -14.62 -26.56 -0.33
CA ASN A 474 -15.52 -25.97 0.66
C ASN A 474 -15.72 -24.51 0.26
N PHE A 475 -16.86 -24.22 -0.33
CA PHE A 475 -17.25 -22.87 -0.70
C PHE A 475 -18.74 -22.66 -0.41
N TYR A 476 -19.15 -21.40 -0.36
CA TYR A 476 -20.56 -21.02 -0.36
C TYR A 476 -20.77 -19.76 -1.21
N ILE A 477 -22.00 -19.53 -1.65
CA ILE A 477 -22.36 -18.37 -2.48
C ILE A 477 -23.29 -17.45 -1.69
N GLN A 478 -23.02 -16.14 -1.73
CA GLN A 478 -23.93 -15.09 -1.26
C GLN A 478 -24.46 -14.31 -2.47
N HIS A 479 -25.77 -14.08 -2.50
CA HIS A 479 -26.44 -13.22 -3.49
C HIS A 479 -27.63 -12.55 -2.82
N LYS A 480 -27.85 -11.25 -3.09
CA LYS A 480 -29.05 -10.54 -2.66
C LYS A 480 -29.99 -10.40 -3.85
N THR A 481 -31.24 -10.84 -3.67
CA THR A 481 -32.26 -10.81 -4.72
C THR A 481 -32.42 -9.39 -5.26
N GLY A 482 -32.31 -9.22 -6.59
CA GLY A 482 -32.36 -7.92 -7.26
C GLY A 482 -31.00 -7.26 -7.54
N GLU A 483 -29.89 -7.81 -7.04
CA GLU A 483 -28.54 -7.30 -7.34
C GLU A 483 -27.84 -8.08 -8.46
N ASN A 484 -27.04 -7.38 -9.28
CA ASN A 484 -26.21 -7.96 -10.36
C ASN A 484 -24.83 -8.45 -9.86
N ARG A 485 -24.72 -8.82 -8.58
CA ARG A 485 -23.44 -9.25 -7.99
C ARG A 485 -23.60 -10.49 -7.11
N TRP A 486 -22.63 -11.38 -7.18
CA TRP A 486 -22.51 -12.59 -6.36
C TRP A 486 -21.18 -12.59 -5.64
N TYR A 487 -21.14 -13.21 -4.46
CA TYR A 487 -19.91 -13.52 -3.76
C TYR A 487 -19.74 -15.03 -3.70
N ILE A 488 -18.60 -15.53 -4.16
CA ILE A 488 -18.20 -16.92 -3.96
C ILE A 488 -17.12 -16.91 -2.88
N VAL A 489 -17.37 -17.56 -1.75
CA VAL A 489 -16.47 -17.57 -0.61
C VAL A 489 -15.89 -18.96 -0.42
N GLY A 490 -14.57 -19.07 -0.50
CA GLY A 490 -13.79 -20.28 -0.22
C GLY A 490 -13.02 -20.22 1.10
N ASP A 491 -12.08 -21.15 1.28
CA ASP A 491 -11.27 -21.24 2.49
C ASP A 491 -10.13 -20.20 2.53
N GLY A 492 -9.62 -19.78 1.36
CA GLY A 492 -8.54 -18.78 1.23
C GLY A 492 -8.85 -17.61 0.28
N TRP A 493 -10.00 -17.61 -0.38
CA TRP A 493 -10.37 -16.58 -1.36
C TRP A 493 -11.84 -16.18 -1.24
N ARG A 494 -12.12 -14.90 -1.45
CA ARG A 494 -13.45 -14.36 -1.69
C ARG A 494 -13.49 -13.78 -3.10
N TYR A 495 -14.43 -14.22 -3.92
CA TYR A 495 -14.59 -13.74 -5.30
C TYR A 495 -15.81 -12.85 -5.41
N LEU A 496 -15.60 -11.60 -5.82
CA LEU A 496 -16.68 -10.71 -6.23
C LEU A 496 -16.96 -10.92 -7.72
N VAL A 497 -18.16 -11.40 -8.03
CA VAL A 497 -18.65 -11.61 -9.41
C VAL A 497 -19.67 -10.52 -9.70
N VAL A 498 -19.44 -9.71 -10.73
CA VAL A 498 -20.36 -8.64 -11.16
C VAL A 498 -20.74 -8.85 -12.61
N GLU A 499 -22.04 -8.90 -12.90
CA GLU A 499 -22.53 -8.88 -14.28
C GLU A 499 -22.43 -7.45 -14.83
N ILE A 500 -21.59 -7.25 -15.85
CA ILE A 500 -21.31 -5.93 -16.42
C ILE A 500 -21.99 -5.69 -17.78
N LEU A 501 -22.40 -6.76 -18.47
CA LEU A 501 -23.14 -6.71 -19.74
C LEU A 501 -24.24 -7.77 -19.73
N LYS A 502 -25.47 -7.33 -20.04
CA LYS A 502 -26.71 -8.12 -20.03
C LYS A 502 -27.41 -8.05 -21.40
N GLU A 503 -26.64 -8.20 -22.49
CA GLU A 503 -27.18 -8.21 -23.85
C GLU A 503 -27.15 -9.63 -24.40
N LEU A 504 -28.29 -10.32 -24.45
CA LEU A 504 -28.35 -11.68 -25.01
C LEU A 504 -27.92 -11.67 -26.50
N PRO A 505 -27.07 -12.63 -26.94
CA PRO A 505 -26.59 -13.82 -26.23
C PRO A 505 -25.25 -13.64 -25.49
N ARG A 506 -24.74 -12.41 -25.34
CA ARG A 506 -23.43 -12.10 -24.74
C ARG A 506 -23.59 -11.54 -23.32
N ARG A 507 -23.38 -12.40 -22.33
CA ARG A 507 -23.25 -11.96 -20.93
C ARG A 507 -21.77 -11.89 -20.56
N VAL A 508 -21.37 -10.81 -19.89
CA VAL A 508 -19.99 -10.65 -19.43
C VAL A 508 -19.98 -10.45 -17.93
N PHE A 509 -19.22 -11.30 -17.25
CA PHE A 509 -19.02 -11.25 -15.81
C PHE A 509 -17.59 -10.80 -15.54
N ARG A 510 -17.45 -9.83 -14.63
CA ARG A 510 -16.17 -9.39 -14.07
C ARG A 510 -15.97 -10.08 -12.72
N ILE A 511 -14.86 -10.80 -12.57
CA ILE A 511 -14.51 -11.53 -11.36
C ILE A 511 -13.31 -10.84 -10.73
N THR A 512 -13.41 -10.51 -9.45
CA THR A 512 -12.33 -9.91 -8.64
C THR A 512 -12.07 -10.78 -7.41
N PRO A 513 -10.94 -11.52 -7.36
CA PRO A 513 -10.52 -12.29 -6.19
C PRO A 513 -9.89 -11.41 -5.11
N PHE A 514 -10.31 -11.63 -3.86
CA PHE A 514 -9.76 -11.02 -2.66
C PHE A 514 -9.20 -12.11 -1.73
N PRO A 515 -7.91 -12.05 -1.36
CA PRO A 515 -7.29 -13.00 -0.44
C PRO A 515 -7.99 -13.05 0.92
N GLN A 516 -8.06 -14.25 1.50
CA GLN A 516 -8.48 -14.50 2.87
C GLN A 516 -7.45 -15.41 3.56
N THR A 517 -7.42 -15.40 4.89
CA THR A 517 -6.51 -16.25 5.65
C THR A 517 -6.95 -17.71 5.59
N GLY A 518 -6.13 -18.57 4.96
CA GLY A 518 -6.46 -19.98 4.77
C GLY A 518 -6.32 -20.84 6.05
N LYS A 519 -6.47 -22.16 5.91
CA LYS A 519 -6.50 -23.10 7.06
C LYS A 519 -5.13 -23.48 7.62
N ASN A 520 -4.08 -23.58 6.81
CA ASN A 520 -2.83 -24.23 7.21
C ASN A 520 -1.74 -23.24 7.68
N ALA A 521 -1.69 -22.99 8.99
CA ALA A 521 -0.75 -22.04 9.60
C ALA A 521 0.73 -22.40 9.45
N GLN A 522 1.09 -23.68 9.34
CA GLN A 522 2.48 -24.10 9.19
C GLN A 522 3.00 -23.81 7.79
N LEU A 523 2.18 -24.03 6.76
CA LEU A 523 2.53 -23.74 5.37
C LEU A 523 2.75 -22.23 5.16
N ARG A 524 1.88 -21.39 5.74
CA ARG A 524 1.95 -19.91 5.67
C ARG A 524 3.23 -19.30 6.23
N ARG A 525 3.92 -19.98 7.15
CA ARG A 525 5.20 -19.49 7.67
C ARG A 525 6.38 -19.79 6.73
N ALA A 526 6.21 -20.76 5.83
CA ALA A 526 7.27 -21.24 4.96
C ALA A 526 7.17 -20.69 3.54
N LEU A 527 5.95 -20.40 3.06
CA LEU A 527 5.68 -19.93 1.70
C LEU A 527 4.58 -18.85 1.73
N PRO A 528 4.65 -17.85 0.82
CA PRO A 528 3.54 -16.93 0.60
C PRO A 528 2.27 -17.71 0.27
N GLU A 529 1.17 -17.39 0.97
CA GLU A 529 -0.11 -18.10 0.78
C GLU A 529 -0.73 -17.76 -0.57
N HIS A 530 -0.68 -16.48 -0.96
CA HIS A 530 -1.26 -15.97 -2.19
C HIS A 530 -0.19 -15.29 -3.04
N THR A 531 -0.09 -15.69 -4.31
CA THR A 531 0.83 -15.06 -5.27
C THR A 531 0.10 -14.71 -6.55
N HIS A 532 0.38 -13.53 -7.11
CA HIS A 532 -0.20 -13.11 -8.38
C HIS A 532 0.75 -13.38 -9.54
N ARG A 533 0.58 -14.53 -10.19
CA ARG A 533 1.43 -14.96 -11.32
C ARG A 533 1.56 -13.92 -12.46
N ASN A 534 0.47 -13.26 -12.84
CA ASN A 534 0.52 -12.28 -13.94
C ASN A 534 1.34 -11.03 -13.59
N ALA A 535 1.39 -10.63 -12.32
CA ALA A 535 2.26 -9.55 -11.88
C ALA A 535 3.73 -9.89 -12.14
N TYR A 536 4.17 -11.11 -11.84
CA TYR A 536 5.54 -11.55 -12.12
C TYR A 536 5.83 -11.79 -13.60
N ILE A 537 4.83 -12.19 -14.40
CA ILE A 537 4.96 -12.23 -15.86
C ILE A 537 5.22 -10.83 -16.41
N LEU A 538 4.49 -9.82 -15.92
CA LEU A 538 4.71 -8.42 -16.28
C LEU A 538 6.12 -7.96 -15.85
N MET A 539 6.50 -8.16 -14.58
CA MET A 539 7.80 -7.73 -14.03
C MET A 539 9.00 -8.36 -14.73
N LYS A 540 8.85 -9.57 -15.30
CA LYS A 540 9.88 -10.22 -16.12
C LYS A 540 10.21 -9.45 -17.41
N HIS A 541 9.33 -8.57 -17.88
CA HIS A 541 9.49 -7.84 -19.13
C HIS A 541 9.61 -6.32 -18.96
N LEU A 542 9.53 -5.81 -17.73
CA LEU A 542 9.72 -4.39 -17.45
C LEU A 542 11.21 -4.02 -17.53
N SER A 543 11.50 -2.88 -18.13
CA SER A 543 12.85 -2.31 -18.11
C SER A 543 13.09 -1.45 -16.86
N PHE A 544 12.05 -0.89 -16.25
CA PHE A 544 12.12 -0.04 -15.05
C PHE A 544 11.06 -0.49 -14.04
N PRO A 545 11.27 -0.39 -12.70
CA PRO A 545 12.39 0.22 -11.95
C PRO A 545 13.77 -0.44 -12.15
N TRP A 546 14.83 0.15 -11.58
CA TRP A 546 16.24 -0.28 -11.77
C TRP A 546 16.55 -1.75 -11.46
N MET A 547 15.73 -2.41 -10.63
CA MET A 547 15.86 -3.84 -10.31
C MET A 547 15.22 -4.76 -11.35
N MET A 548 14.52 -4.20 -12.34
CA MET A 548 13.83 -4.93 -13.40
C MET A 548 14.77 -5.17 -14.59
N PRO A 549 14.52 -6.24 -15.38
CA PRO A 549 13.44 -7.23 -15.23
C PRO A 549 13.65 -8.18 -14.04
N PHE A 550 12.54 -8.54 -13.38
CA PHE A 550 12.54 -9.46 -12.23
C PHE A 550 11.93 -10.81 -12.61
N ASN A 551 12.76 -11.86 -12.59
CA ASN A 551 12.36 -13.23 -12.90
C ASN A 551 12.28 -14.07 -11.62
N LEU A 552 11.07 -14.20 -11.06
CA LEU A 552 10.83 -14.90 -9.79
C LEU A 552 11.35 -16.36 -9.80
N PRO A 553 11.00 -17.22 -10.77
CA PRO A 553 11.53 -18.59 -10.82
C PRO A 553 13.06 -18.66 -10.87
N TYR A 554 13.71 -17.73 -11.58
CA TYR A 554 15.17 -17.67 -11.63
C TYR A 554 15.77 -17.34 -10.27
N ARG A 555 15.20 -16.35 -9.56
CA ARG A 555 15.62 -15.95 -8.21
C ARG A 555 15.40 -17.07 -7.18
N GLU A 556 14.25 -17.73 -7.21
CA GLU A 556 13.94 -18.85 -6.32
C GLU A 556 14.95 -19.99 -6.47
N VAL A 557 15.27 -20.38 -7.70
CA VAL A 557 16.28 -21.42 -7.97
C VAL A 557 17.64 -21.02 -7.43
N ASN A 558 18.07 -19.78 -7.66
CA ASN A 558 19.37 -19.30 -7.14
C ASN A 558 19.39 -19.29 -5.60
N GLN A 559 18.33 -18.81 -4.96
CA GLN A 559 18.24 -18.76 -3.50
C GLN A 559 18.24 -20.16 -2.88
N LEU A 560 17.52 -21.12 -3.48
CA LEU A 560 17.49 -22.51 -3.02
C LEU A 560 18.86 -23.18 -3.15
N LEU A 561 19.61 -22.90 -4.22
CA LEU A 561 20.98 -23.41 -4.38
C LEU A 561 21.93 -22.79 -3.35
N GLU A 562 21.78 -21.50 -3.07
CA GLU A 562 22.60 -20.80 -2.09
C GLU A 562 22.38 -21.34 -0.66
N LEU A 563 21.13 -21.64 -0.29
CA LEU A 563 20.81 -22.33 0.96
C LEU A 563 21.48 -23.72 1.09
N ARG A 564 21.89 -24.32 -0.05
CA ARG A 564 22.64 -25.57 -0.11
C ARG A 564 24.15 -25.38 -0.26
N GLY A 565 24.65 -24.14 -0.15
CA GLY A 565 26.07 -23.81 -0.26
C GLY A 565 26.62 -23.89 -1.68
N SER A 566 25.75 -23.84 -2.69
CA SER A 566 26.14 -23.86 -4.10
C SER A 566 25.54 -22.68 -4.85
N LYS A 567 25.96 -22.50 -6.10
CA LYS A 567 25.38 -21.53 -7.03
C LYS A 567 25.15 -22.20 -8.36
N ARG A 568 24.20 -21.67 -9.13
CA ARG A 568 23.84 -22.21 -10.45
C ARG A 568 25.04 -22.31 -11.39
N TYR A 569 25.92 -21.30 -11.39
CA TYR A 569 27.12 -21.31 -12.23
C TYR A 569 28.03 -22.51 -11.96
N ARG A 570 28.15 -22.96 -10.70
CA ARG A 570 29.01 -24.12 -10.34
C ARG A 570 28.46 -25.41 -10.93
N LEU A 571 27.14 -25.59 -10.91
CA LEU A 571 26.50 -26.76 -11.49
C LEU A 571 26.74 -26.81 -13.01
N HIS A 572 26.53 -25.69 -13.71
CA HIS A 572 26.80 -25.63 -15.14
C HIS A 572 28.29 -25.80 -15.47
N HIS A 573 29.19 -25.23 -14.68
CA HIS A 573 30.62 -25.40 -14.85
C HIS A 573 31.05 -26.88 -14.70
N ILE A 574 30.46 -27.63 -13.76
CA ILE A 574 30.75 -29.06 -13.57
C ILE A 574 30.17 -29.93 -14.69
N LEU A 575 29.00 -29.56 -15.23
CA LEU A 575 28.29 -30.34 -16.24
C LEU A 575 28.82 -30.13 -17.67
N ASN A 576 29.60 -29.07 -17.93
CA ASN A 576 30.19 -28.81 -19.24
C ASN A 576 31.59 -29.45 -19.36
N GLU A 577 31.81 -30.23 -20.43
CA GLU A 577 33.06 -30.98 -20.68
C GLU A 577 34.28 -30.08 -21.02
N THR A 578 34.08 -28.81 -21.36
CA THR A 578 35.14 -27.81 -21.61
C THR A 578 35.07 -26.66 -20.59
N THR A 579 35.71 -26.84 -19.43
CA THR A 579 35.61 -25.93 -18.26
C THR A 579 36.15 -24.51 -18.52
N ASP A 580 37.17 -24.40 -19.39
CA ASP A 580 37.94 -23.15 -19.55
C ASP A 580 37.27 -22.16 -20.50
N SER A 581 36.54 -22.63 -21.51
CA SER A 581 35.79 -21.79 -22.46
C SER A 581 34.50 -21.25 -21.83
N PHE A 582 33.85 -22.04 -20.98
CA PHE A 582 32.59 -21.67 -20.33
C PHE A 582 32.78 -20.56 -19.28
N THR A 583 33.86 -20.57 -18.49
CA THR A 583 34.03 -19.63 -17.37
C THR A 583 34.05 -18.17 -17.80
N LEU A 584 34.56 -17.88 -19.00
CA LEU A 584 34.67 -16.54 -19.57
C LEU A 584 33.77 -16.35 -20.80
N SER A 585 32.90 -17.32 -21.12
CA SER A 585 31.83 -17.10 -22.09
C SER A 585 30.77 -16.17 -21.51
N GLU A 586 30.00 -15.52 -22.39
CA GLU A 586 28.84 -14.72 -21.97
C GLU A 586 27.91 -15.52 -21.07
N THR A 587 27.54 -16.74 -21.49
CA THR A 587 26.67 -17.62 -20.70
C THR A 587 27.22 -17.94 -19.30
N GLY A 588 28.53 -18.17 -19.16
CA GLY A 588 29.15 -18.42 -17.86
C GLY A 588 29.19 -17.18 -16.98
N LEU A 589 29.50 -16.01 -17.56
CA LEU A 589 29.55 -14.74 -16.84
C LEU A 589 28.16 -14.32 -16.36
N LEU A 590 27.14 -14.39 -17.21
CA LEU A 590 25.76 -14.08 -16.83
C LEU A 590 25.29 -14.96 -15.67
N GLN A 591 25.59 -16.26 -15.71
CA GLN A 591 25.26 -17.16 -14.59
C GLN A 591 26.05 -16.87 -13.32
N PHE A 592 27.32 -16.50 -13.46
CA PHE A 592 28.19 -16.18 -12.34
C PHE A 592 27.70 -14.94 -11.58
N PHE A 593 27.36 -13.89 -12.32
CA PHE A 593 26.82 -12.64 -11.77
C PHE A 593 25.31 -12.69 -11.50
N GLU A 594 24.66 -13.86 -11.63
CA GLU A 594 23.22 -14.05 -11.38
C GLU A 594 22.32 -13.13 -12.22
N MET A 595 22.74 -12.86 -13.46
CA MET A 595 22.06 -12.00 -14.41
C MET A 595 21.33 -12.83 -15.48
N THR A 596 20.16 -12.37 -15.90
CA THR A 596 19.47 -12.94 -17.08
C THR A 596 19.94 -12.25 -18.37
N SER A 597 19.70 -12.87 -19.53
CA SER A 597 20.01 -12.24 -20.82
C SER A 597 19.24 -10.92 -20.99
N GLU A 598 17.97 -10.88 -20.58
CA GLU A 598 17.16 -9.66 -20.68
C GLU A 598 17.69 -8.51 -19.81
N GLN A 599 18.32 -8.83 -18.66
CA GLN A 599 18.98 -7.82 -17.83
C GLN A 599 20.28 -7.31 -18.49
N PHE A 600 21.05 -8.22 -19.09
CA PHE A 600 22.26 -7.89 -19.81
C PHE A 600 21.97 -7.02 -21.05
N ASP A 601 20.91 -7.33 -21.80
CA ASP A 601 20.49 -6.57 -22.97
C ASP A 601 20.17 -5.10 -22.65
N LEU A 602 19.74 -4.79 -21.42
CA LEU A 602 19.52 -3.41 -20.96
C LEU A 602 20.82 -2.67 -20.61
N ILE A 603 21.93 -3.39 -20.47
CA ILE A 603 23.27 -2.84 -20.24
C ILE A 603 24.06 -2.82 -21.55
N ASP A 604 23.82 -3.77 -22.46
CA ASP A 604 24.51 -3.89 -23.74
C ASP A 604 23.95 -2.98 -24.84
N ASN A 605 24.77 -2.66 -25.85
CA ASN A 605 24.41 -1.72 -26.92
C ASN A 605 23.61 -2.43 -28.05
N ALA A 606 23.55 -3.76 -28.03
CA ALA A 606 23.05 -4.59 -29.12
C ALA A 606 21.53 -4.51 -29.36
N THR A 607 20.74 -4.03 -28.39
CA THR A 607 19.28 -3.93 -28.56
C THR A 607 18.75 -2.57 -28.11
N PRO A 608 18.46 -1.63 -29.02
CA PRO A 608 17.84 -0.37 -28.64
C PRO A 608 16.35 -0.62 -28.36
N GLY A 609 16.05 -0.94 -27.11
CA GLY A 609 14.74 -0.60 -26.55
C GLY A 609 14.50 0.91 -26.67
N LYS A 610 13.26 1.35 -26.49
CA LYS A 610 12.95 2.78 -26.50
C LYS A 610 13.67 3.46 -25.31
N PRO A 611 14.55 4.47 -25.51
CA PRO A 611 15.39 5.01 -24.44
C PRO A 611 14.65 5.46 -23.17
N TRP A 612 13.45 6.02 -23.33
CA TRP A 612 12.61 6.46 -22.22
C TRP A 612 12.16 5.33 -21.29
N GLN A 613 12.05 4.09 -21.79
CA GLN A 613 11.67 2.92 -20.99
C GLN A 613 12.71 2.59 -19.91
N LEU A 614 13.98 2.94 -20.13
CA LEU A 614 15.06 2.75 -19.13
C LEU A 614 14.85 3.60 -17.88
N TRP A 615 14.09 4.69 -18.01
CA TRP A 615 13.78 5.69 -17.00
C TRP A 615 12.35 5.58 -16.47
N GLY A 616 11.55 4.63 -16.97
CA GLY A 616 10.14 4.51 -16.60
C GLY A 616 9.26 5.64 -17.12
N LEU A 617 9.69 6.34 -18.17
CA LEU A 617 8.96 7.44 -18.82
C LEU A 617 8.39 6.98 -20.17
N HIS A 618 7.49 7.76 -20.73
CA HIS A 618 7.02 7.69 -22.11
C HIS A 618 7.84 8.63 -23.01
N GLU A 619 7.70 8.52 -24.34
CA GLU A 619 8.37 9.44 -25.27
C GLU A 619 8.03 10.91 -24.97
N GLN A 620 6.76 11.13 -24.64
CA GLN A 620 6.21 12.38 -24.16
C GLN A 620 5.35 12.10 -22.93
N GLU A 621 5.61 12.84 -21.86
CA GLU A 621 4.83 12.80 -20.63
C GLU A 621 3.85 13.98 -20.60
N THR A 622 2.63 13.72 -20.16
CA THR A 622 1.60 14.75 -20.01
C THR A 622 1.29 14.95 -18.52
N ASN A 623 1.45 16.17 -18.03
CA ASN A 623 1.20 16.54 -16.64
C ASN A 623 2.01 15.70 -15.64
N TYR A 624 3.34 15.87 -15.65
CA TYR A 624 4.24 15.14 -14.76
C TYR A 624 4.36 15.86 -13.40
N SER A 625 4.31 15.11 -12.30
CA SER A 625 4.56 15.65 -10.96
C SER A 625 5.34 14.64 -10.13
N ILE A 626 6.15 15.15 -9.20
CA ILE A 626 6.85 14.31 -8.22
C ILE A 626 6.02 14.28 -6.93
N PRO A 627 5.49 13.12 -6.52
CA PRO A 627 4.65 13.02 -5.32
C PRO A 627 5.35 13.57 -4.07
N GLY A 628 4.65 14.40 -3.30
CA GLY A 628 5.17 14.99 -2.06
C GLY A 628 6.10 16.17 -2.24
N THR A 629 6.17 16.77 -3.44
CA THR A 629 6.98 17.96 -3.73
C THR A 629 6.20 19.01 -4.51
N GLU A 630 6.72 20.24 -4.60
CA GLU A 630 6.15 21.33 -5.41
C GLU A 630 6.48 21.21 -6.91
N VAL A 631 7.22 20.17 -7.32
CA VAL A 631 7.66 19.99 -8.71
C VAL A 631 6.52 19.46 -9.57
N ILE A 632 5.92 20.36 -10.35
CA ILE A 632 4.78 20.08 -11.23
C ILE A 632 5.07 20.66 -12.62
N PHE A 633 4.94 19.81 -13.64
CA PHE A 633 5.08 20.16 -15.06
C PHE A 633 3.72 20.04 -15.75
N ASN A 634 3.03 21.16 -15.93
CA ASN A 634 1.74 21.20 -16.62
C ASN A 634 1.95 21.35 -18.13
N GLY A 635 1.53 20.36 -18.91
CA GLY A 635 1.74 20.31 -20.36
C GLY A 635 2.37 18.98 -20.82
N THR A 636 2.79 18.95 -22.09
CA THR A 636 3.42 17.78 -22.71
C THR A 636 4.90 18.04 -22.94
N TYR A 637 5.77 17.22 -22.35
CA TYR A 637 7.21 17.39 -22.40
C TYR A 637 7.90 16.10 -22.85
N SER A 638 9.03 16.20 -23.56
CA SER A 638 9.85 15.03 -23.88
C SER A 638 10.51 14.47 -22.63
N TRP A 639 10.74 13.17 -22.60
CA TRP A 639 11.45 12.52 -21.50
C TRP A 639 12.85 13.12 -21.24
N THR A 640 13.57 13.50 -22.30
CA THR A 640 14.88 14.17 -22.18
C THR A 640 14.80 15.54 -21.55
N TYR A 641 13.68 16.26 -21.74
CA TYR A 641 13.48 17.56 -21.12
C TYR A 641 13.20 17.41 -19.62
N LEU A 642 12.36 16.44 -19.25
CA LEU A 642 12.09 16.14 -17.84
C LEU A 642 13.35 15.70 -17.08
N LEU A 643 14.18 14.83 -17.67
CA LEU A 643 15.42 14.37 -17.04
C LEU A 643 16.50 15.44 -16.91
N GLN A 644 16.39 16.56 -17.64
CA GLN A 644 17.28 17.70 -17.40
C GLN A 644 16.97 18.35 -16.05
N ASN A 645 15.74 18.28 -15.55
CA ASN A 645 15.44 18.81 -14.21
C ASN A 645 16.07 17.91 -13.14
N VAL A 646 16.91 18.50 -12.28
CA VAL A 646 17.68 17.73 -11.29
C VAL A 646 16.77 17.06 -10.27
N ALA A 647 15.68 17.69 -9.83
CA ALA A 647 14.74 17.06 -8.90
C ALA A 647 14.08 15.81 -9.52
N VAL A 648 13.67 15.87 -10.80
CA VAL A 648 13.12 14.72 -11.54
C VAL A 648 14.17 13.62 -11.68
N PHE A 649 15.40 13.98 -12.07
CA PHE A 649 16.49 13.03 -12.21
C PHE A 649 16.79 12.28 -10.90
N LEU A 650 16.91 13.02 -9.79
CA LEU A 650 17.18 12.44 -8.47
C LEU A 650 16.01 11.57 -7.98
N HIS A 651 14.77 11.98 -8.25
CA HIS A 651 13.59 11.18 -7.92
C HIS A 651 13.57 9.83 -8.66
N ILE A 652 13.83 9.83 -9.97
CA ILE A 652 13.81 8.60 -10.79
C ILE A 652 15.01 7.71 -10.45
N THR A 653 16.20 8.28 -10.27
CA THR A 653 17.41 7.51 -9.95
C THR A 653 17.42 7.02 -8.52
N GLY A 654 16.87 7.78 -7.57
CA GLY A 654 17.09 7.60 -6.13
C GLY A 654 18.49 8.00 -5.68
N PHE A 655 19.21 8.81 -6.47
CA PHE A 655 20.53 9.34 -6.09
C PHE A 655 20.41 10.52 -5.15
N THR A 656 21.46 10.72 -4.36
CA THR A 656 21.73 11.99 -3.69
C THR A 656 22.36 12.98 -4.67
N TYR A 657 22.33 14.27 -4.35
CA TYR A 657 22.98 15.30 -5.16
C TYR A 657 24.50 15.05 -5.30
N ASP A 658 25.15 14.58 -4.23
CA ASP A 658 26.56 14.21 -4.26
C ASP A 658 26.86 13.06 -5.24
N GLN A 659 25.99 12.04 -5.28
CA GLN A 659 26.11 10.95 -6.23
C GLN A 659 25.88 11.41 -7.68
N LEU A 660 25.05 12.42 -7.91
CA LEU A 660 24.94 13.06 -9.22
C LEU A 660 26.24 13.77 -9.61
N LEU A 661 26.87 14.49 -8.69
CA LEU A 661 28.17 15.10 -8.95
C LEU A 661 29.24 14.05 -9.27
N ASP A 662 29.28 12.95 -8.51
CA ASP A 662 30.18 11.83 -8.80
C ASP A 662 29.92 11.23 -10.18
N LEU A 663 28.65 11.03 -10.56
CA LEU A 663 28.25 10.55 -11.89
C LEU A 663 28.74 11.49 -13.01
N LEU A 664 28.61 12.80 -12.83
CA LEU A 664 29.03 13.80 -13.81
C LEU A 664 30.55 13.89 -13.99
N LEU A 665 31.34 13.38 -13.03
CA LEU A 665 32.79 13.27 -13.13
C LEU A 665 33.25 12.01 -13.85
N THR A 666 32.37 11.02 -14.08
CA THR A 666 32.74 9.79 -14.76
C THR A 666 32.97 10.03 -16.26
N ALA A 667 34.05 9.49 -16.79
CA ALA A 667 34.39 9.61 -18.21
C ALA A 667 33.38 8.84 -19.09
N THR A 668 32.82 7.74 -18.58
CA THR A 668 31.77 6.95 -19.20
C THR A 668 30.55 7.81 -19.57
N VAL A 669 30.15 8.68 -18.65
CA VAL A 669 28.96 9.51 -18.82
C VAL A 669 29.27 10.86 -19.44
N ASN A 670 30.35 11.52 -19.01
CA ASN A 670 30.66 12.91 -19.33
C ASN A 670 32.12 13.11 -19.75
N GLY A 671 32.69 12.18 -20.52
CA GLY A 671 34.11 12.24 -20.95
C GLY A 671 34.47 13.44 -21.84
N ASP A 672 33.50 14.09 -22.49
CA ASP A 672 33.70 15.35 -23.22
C ASP A 672 33.61 16.59 -22.30
N GLY A 673 33.24 16.41 -21.02
CA GLY A 673 33.08 17.48 -20.04
C GLY A 673 31.97 18.48 -20.39
N ALA A 674 31.11 18.15 -21.35
CA ALA A 674 30.14 19.08 -21.91
C ALA A 674 28.85 19.18 -21.09
N LEU A 675 28.56 18.19 -20.25
CA LEU A 675 27.38 18.18 -19.39
C LEU A 675 27.72 18.78 -18.02
N PHE A 676 26.93 19.76 -17.57
CA PHE A 676 27.13 20.47 -16.31
C PHE A 676 25.79 20.84 -15.66
N ILE A 677 25.84 21.22 -14.38
CA ILE A 677 24.68 21.70 -13.64
C ILE A 677 24.62 23.22 -13.73
N ALA A 678 23.45 23.77 -14.07
CA ALA A 678 23.19 25.20 -14.11
C ALA A 678 21.78 25.53 -13.63
N GLY A 679 21.49 26.82 -13.45
CA GLY A 679 20.13 27.30 -13.19
C GLY A 679 19.18 26.99 -14.35
N SER A 680 17.88 27.21 -14.13
CA SER A 680 16.87 27.02 -15.17
C SER A 680 17.23 27.80 -16.45
N PRO A 681 17.09 27.21 -17.65
CA PRO A 681 17.29 27.93 -18.90
C PRO A 681 16.30 29.11 -19.09
N TYR A 682 15.23 29.15 -18.29
CA TYR A 682 14.24 30.23 -18.26
C TYR A 682 14.49 31.26 -17.16
N ASP A 683 15.36 30.96 -16.21
CA ASP A 683 15.79 31.88 -15.14
C ASP A 683 17.30 31.73 -14.88
N PRO A 684 18.14 32.37 -15.72
CA PRO A 684 19.59 32.22 -15.66
C PRO A 684 20.22 32.88 -14.42
N ASN A 685 19.44 33.61 -13.62
CA ASN A 685 19.93 34.26 -12.39
C ASN A 685 19.93 33.30 -11.19
N VAL A 686 19.31 32.13 -11.31
CA VAL A 686 19.36 31.09 -10.27
C VAL A 686 20.79 30.57 -10.18
N ARG A 687 21.45 30.83 -9.05
CA ARG A 687 22.75 30.24 -8.76
C ARG A 687 22.58 28.74 -8.50
N PRO A 688 23.40 27.87 -9.12
CA PRO A 688 23.42 26.44 -8.84
C PRO A 688 24.25 26.17 -7.56
N ASP A 689 23.99 26.93 -6.49
CA ASP A 689 24.62 26.73 -5.19
C ASP A 689 23.59 26.21 -4.18
N LEU A 690 24.07 25.32 -3.30
CA LEU A 690 23.31 24.71 -2.19
C LEU A 690 22.69 25.73 -1.24
N GLU A 691 22.99 27.02 -1.37
CA GLU A 691 22.43 28.10 -0.54
C GLU A 691 20.92 28.31 -0.78
N THR A 692 20.39 27.93 -1.94
CA THR A 692 18.96 28.10 -2.27
C THR A 692 18.07 26.89 -1.96
N ALA A 693 18.64 25.71 -1.68
CA ALA A 693 17.96 24.45 -1.32
C ALA A 693 16.80 23.97 -2.23
N ASP A 694 16.52 24.65 -3.34
CA ASP A 694 15.40 24.34 -4.24
C ASP A 694 15.91 23.63 -5.51
N LEU A 695 15.99 22.30 -5.43
CA LEU A 695 16.43 21.43 -6.53
C LEU A 695 15.52 21.52 -7.77
N SER A 696 14.31 22.08 -7.66
CA SER A 696 13.39 22.25 -8.80
C SER A 696 13.88 23.28 -9.82
N LYS A 697 14.71 24.23 -9.38
CA LYS A 697 15.25 25.32 -10.23
C LYS A 697 16.59 24.99 -10.87
N ILE A 698 17.11 23.79 -10.63
CA ILE A 698 18.43 23.33 -11.08
C ILE A 698 18.28 22.33 -12.23
N TRP A 699 19.09 22.51 -13.27
CA TRP A 699 18.99 21.78 -14.53
C TRP A 699 20.35 21.25 -14.99
N LEU A 700 20.36 20.06 -15.58
CA LEU A 700 21.45 19.52 -16.36
C LEU A 700 21.43 20.20 -17.73
N GLN A 701 22.49 20.94 -18.02
CA GLN A 701 22.69 21.62 -19.29
C GLN A 701 23.92 21.05 -19.99
N ARG A 702 23.93 21.16 -21.31
CA ARG A 702 24.99 20.67 -22.18
C ARG A 702 25.55 21.81 -23.02
N ASP A 703 26.86 21.86 -23.17
CA ASP A 703 27.51 22.79 -24.09
C ASP A 703 27.04 22.54 -25.54
N SER A 704 26.76 23.65 -26.22
CA SER A 704 26.39 23.72 -27.63
C SER A 704 27.39 23.02 -28.56
N GLY A 705 28.67 22.95 -28.18
CA GLY A 705 29.74 22.32 -28.97
C GLY A 705 29.82 20.78 -28.91
N SER A 706 29.08 20.11 -28.03
CA SER A 706 29.15 18.65 -27.89
C SER A 706 28.48 17.93 -29.08
N SER A 707 29.06 16.80 -29.49
CA SER A 707 28.50 15.92 -30.53
C SER A 707 27.41 14.97 -30.00
N ARG A 708 27.28 14.81 -28.67
CA ARG A 708 26.37 13.85 -28.03
C ARG A 708 25.01 14.48 -27.72
N SER A 709 23.92 13.85 -28.14
CA SER A 709 22.56 14.31 -27.80
C SER A 709 22.18 13.97 -26.37
N TYR A 710 21.25 14.72 -25.75
CA TYR A 710 20.69 14.36 -24.43
C TYR A 710 20.15 12.92 -24.39
N SER A 711 19.51 12.47 -25.47
CA SER A 711 19.04 11.08 -25.59
C SER A 711 20.19 10.07 -25.44
N SER A 712 21.30 10.29 -26.15
CA SER A 712 22.47 9.41 -26.05
C SER A 712 23.12 9.45 -24.66
N ILE A 713 23.21 10.62 -24.05
CA ILE A 713 23.79 10.83 -22.72
C ILE A 713 22.96 10.09 -21.67
N PHE A 714 21.64 10.34 -21.61
CA PHE A 714 20.77 9.70 -20.64
C PHE A 714 20.62 8.19 -20.88
N THR A 715 20.73 7.71 -22.12
CA THR A 715 20.81 6.27 -22.40
C THR A 715 22.09 5.67 -21.80
N THR A 716 23.23 6.33 -22.02
CA THR A 716 24.53 5.92 -21.47
C THR A 716 24.49 5.92 -19.93
N MET A 717 23.95 6.98 -19.32
CA MET A 717 23.76 7.07 -17.87
C MET A 717 22.93 5.92 -17.32
N ALA A 718 21.78 5.62 -17.92
CA ALA A 718 20.92 4.54 -17.43
C ALA A 718 21.63 3.18 -17.46
N ARG A 719 22.35 2.89 -18.55
CA ARG A 719 23.14 1.66 -18.72
C ARG A 719 24.28 1.58 -17.69
N PHE A 720 25.00 2.67 -17.49
CA PHE A 720 26.08 2.76 -16.52
C PHE A 720 25.60 2.61 -15.08
N ILE A 721 24.49 3.28 -14.71
CA ILE A 721 23.86 3.14 -13.38
C ILE A 721 23.40 1.70 -13.15
N ARG A 722 22.81 1.05 -14.16
CA ARG A 722 22.42 -0.37 -14.08
C ARG A 722 23.61 -1.28 -13.85
N LEU A 723 24.68 -1.08 -14.62
CA LEU A 723 25.91 -1.85 -14.46
C LEU A 723 26.49 -1.71 -13.05
N SER A 724 26.65 -0.46 -12.56
CA SER A 724 27.17 -0.19 -11.22
C SER A 724 26.32 -0.80 -10.10
N ARG A 725 24.99 -0.70 -10.20
CA ARG A 725 24.07 -1.31 -9.23
C ARG A 725 24.11 -2.83 -9.26
N HIS A 726 24.21 -3.42 -10.45
CA HIS A 726 24.25 -4.86 -10.60
C HIS A 726 25.50 -5.48 -9.96
N VAL A 727 26.68 -4.89 -10.19
CA VAL A 727 27.92 -5.36 -9.53
C VAL A 727 28.14 -4.79 -8.13
N ASN A 728 27.18 -4.01 -7.62
CA ASN A 728 27.23 -3.36 -6.31
C ASN A 728 28.59 -2.68 -6.02
N SER A 729 29.05 -1.86 -6.98
CA SER A 729 30.37 -1.22 -6.93
C SER A 729 30.27 0.29 -7.16
N ASP A 730 31.24 1.02 -6.61
CA ASP A 730 31.36 2.48 -6.73
C ASP A 730 31.45 2.95 -8.18
N LEU A 731 30.86 4.12 -8.48
CA LEU A 731 30.82 4.68 -9.83
C LEU A 731 32.22 4.87 -10.41
N PHE A 732 33.20 5.33 -9.62
CA PHE A 732 34.56 5.56 -10.13
C PHE A 732 35.29 4.25 -10.44
N LEU A 733 35.05 3.19 -9.68
CA LEU A 733 35.64 1.89 -9.97
C LEU A 733 35.12 1.35 -11.30
N VAL A 734 33.79 1.38 -11.48
CA VAL A 734 33.16 0.88 -12.71
C VAL A 734 33.62 1.71 -13.91
N ASP A 735 33.64 3.04 -13.76
CA ASP A 735 34.10 3.97 -14.80
C ASP A 735 35.53 3.67 -15.23
N ARG A 736 36.47 3.59 -14.27
CA ARG A 736 37.89 3.36 -14.57
C ARG A 736 38.14 2.02 -15.24
N VAL A 737 37.49 0.95 -14.78
CA VAL A 737 37.62 -0.35 -15.42
C VAL A 737 37.11 -0.29 -16.85
N LEU A 738 35.92 0.29 -17.08
CA LEU A 738 35.37 0.46 -18.42
C LEU A 738 36.31 1.27 -19.33
N MET A 739 36.81 2.40 -18.86
CA MET A 739 37.72 3.27 -19.64
C MET A 739 39.04 2.59 -19.98
N MET A 740 39.53 1.70 -19.11
CA MET A 740 40.71 0.91 -19.42
C MET A 740 40.39 -0.24 -20.38
N THR A 741 39.27 -0.95 -20.21
CA THR A 741 38.98 -2.19 -20.95
C THR A 741 38.26 -1.99 -22.28
N CYS A 742 37.61 -0.84 -22.48
CA CYS A 742 36.82 -0.53 -23.66
C CYS A 742 37.43 0.69 -24.37
N ASP A 743 37.82 0.56 -25.63
CA ASP A 743 38.32 1.68 -26.45
C ASP A 743 37.25 2.77 -26.61
N LEU A 744 37.61 4.04 -26.34
CA LEU A 744 37.02 5.37 -26.66
C LEU A 744 35.48 5.61 -26.66
N VAL A 745 34.63 4.59 -26.67
CA VAL A 745 33.17 4.65 -26.55
C VAL A 745 32.74 3.72 -25.40
N PRO A 746 32.51 4.29 -24.21
CA PRO A 746 32.13 3.54 -23.03
C PRO A 746 30.85 2.71 -23.27
N LEU A 747 30.87 1.43 -22.86
CA LEU A 747 29.78 0.44 -22.95
C LEU A 747 29.49 -0.21 -24.33
N ASP A 748 30.40 -0.12 -25.30
CA ASP A 748 30.26 -0.90 -26.56
C ASP A 748 30.56 -2.40 -26.38
N ASN A 749 31.25 -2.78 -25.31
CA ASN A 749 31.54 -4.18 -24.99
C ASN A 749 31.55 -4.43 -23.47
N PRO A 750 30.37 -4.42 -22.80
CA PRO A 750 30.29 -4.65 -21.35
C PRO A 750 30.75 -6.05 -20.94
N LEU A 751 30.89 -6.99 -21.88
CA LEU A 751 31.36 -8.34 -21.61
C LEU A 751 32.82 -8.36 -21.11
N GLU A 752 33.68 -7.49 -21.65
CA GLU A 752 35.08 -7.41 -21.19
C GLU A 752 35.18 -6.90 -19.75
N PHE A 753 34.31 -5.97 -19.36
CA PHE A 753 34.21 -5.54 -17.97
C PHE A 753 33.89 -6.72 -17.05
N TYR A 754 32.90 -7.55 -17.40
CA TYR A 754 32.55 -8.73 -16.60
C TYR A 754 33.67 -9.78 -16.56
N LYS A 755 34.42 -9.97 -17.66
CA LYS A 755 35.61 -10.85 -17.66
C LYS A 755 36.68 -10.35 -16.68
N VAL A 756 36.93 -9.03 -16.66
CA VAL A 756 37.89 -8.43 -15.73
C VAL A 756 37.45 -8.58 -14.29
N MET A 757 36.17 -8.32 -13.98
CA MET A 757 35.59 -8.56 -12.65
C MET A 757 35.74 -10.03 -12.24
N ARG A 758 35.46 -10.96 -13.16
CA ARG A 758 35.57 -12.40 -12.91
C ARG A 758 37.02 -12.83 -12.59
N VAL A 759 37.99 -12.35 -13.37
CA VAL A 759 39.40 -12.64 -13.13
C VAL A 759 39.89 -11.99 -11.83
N ALA A 760 39.43 -10.78 -11.51
CA ALA A 760 39.79 -10.10 -10.27
C ALA A 760 39.36 -10.90 -9.03
N GLU A 761 38.15 -11.46 -9.03
CA GLU A 761 37.67 -12.31 -7.94
C GLU A 761 38.48 -13.61 -7.81
N GLU A 762 38.79 -14.26 -8.93
CA GLU A 762 39.57 -15.50 -8.97
C GLU A 762 41.01 -15.31 -8.45
N PHE A 763 41.62 -14.15 -8.71
CA PHE A 763 42.95 -13.79 -8.21
C PHE A 763 42.90 -13.10 -6.83
N LYS A 764 41.71 -12.76 -6.32
CA LYS A 764 41.50 -11.98 -5.09
C LYS A 764 42.24 -10.64 -5.10
N VAL A 765 42.18 -9.96 -6.24
CA VAL A 765 42.77 -8.62 -6.44
C VAL A 765 41.69 -7.62 -6.85
N SER A 766 42.02 -6.34 -6.81
CA SER A 766 41.09 -5.31 -7.28
C SER A 766 40.90 -5.35 -8.81
N PRO A 767 39.69 -5.11 -9.34
CA PRO A 767 39.41 -5.07 -10.78
C PRO A 767 40.30 -4.11 -11.57
N TYR A 768 40.66 -2.94 -11.01
CA TYR A 768 41.55 -2.00 -11.68
C TYR A 768 42.94 -2.61 -11.96
N ARG A 769 43.44 -3.51 -11.10
CA ARG A 769 44.75 -4.16 -11.28
C ARG A 769 44.71 -5.09 -12.48
N VAL A 770 43.63 -5.85 -12.60
CA VAL A 770 43.40 -6.76 -13.73
C VAL A 770 43.23 -5.96 -15.02
N ALA A 771 42.51 -4.84 -15.00
CA ALA A 771 42.40 -3.94 -16.14
C ALA A 771 43.79 -3.45 -16.60
N THR A 772 44.68 -3.05 -15.69
CA THR A 772 46.08 -2.71 -16.01
C THR A 772 46.83 -3.90 -16.61
N TRP A 773 46.60 -5.12 -16.12
CA TRP A 773 47.23 -6.32 -16.70
C TRP A 773 46.77 -6.54 -18.13
N CYS A 774 45.48 -6.36 -18.42
CA CYS A 774 44.94 -6.51 -19.77
C CYS A 774 45.58 -5.51 -20.73
N THR A 775 45.64 -4.23 -20.36
CA THR A 775 45.95 -3.14 -21.30
C THR A 775 47.42 -2.73 -21.32
N ALA A 776 48.18 -3.10 -20.27
CA ALA A 776 49.47 -2.50 -19.93
C ALA A 776 49.44 -0.97 -19.84
N ARG A 777 48.30 -0.38 -19.48
CA ARG A 777 48.16 1.06 -19.26
C ARG A 777 47.67 1.32 -17.84
N ILE A 778 48.39 2.18 -17.11
CA ILE A 778 48.06 2.56 -15.74
C ILE A 778 46.94 3.61 -15.75
N ASP A 779 45.98 3.47 -14.84
CA ASP A 779 44.95 4.48 -14.61
C ASP A 779 45.61 5.82 -14.20
N ASN A 780 45.45 6.82 -15.05
CA ASN A 780 46.02 8.15 -14.91
C ASN A 780 44.95 9.26 -14.79
N VAL A 781 43.68 8.89 -14.62
CA VAL A 781 42.57 9.86 -14.60
C VAL A 781 42.39 10.41 -13.18
N ASN A 782 42.87 11.62 -12.96
CA ASN A 782 42.64 12.38 -11.73
C ASN A 782 41.35 13.21 -11.86
N LEU A 783 40.33 12.82 -11.10
CA LEU A 783 39.00 13.43 -11.07
C LEU A 783 38.86 14.56 -10.04
N GLY A 784 39.88 14.84 -9.23
CA GLY A 784 39.89 15.85 -8.16
C GLY A 784 39.00 15.53 -6.95
N ARG A 785 37.99 14.67 -7.12
CA ARG A 785 37.09 14.11 -6.12
C ARG A 785 37.16 12.58 -6.18
N GLY A 786 37.05 11.91 -5.04
CA GLY A 786 37.09 10.44 -4.95
C GLY A 786 38.50 9.86 -4.72
N PRO A 787 38.70 8.56 -4.96
CA PRO A 787 39.99 7.88 -4.73
C PRO A 787 41.06 8.37 -5.72
N LEU A 788 42.33 8.36 -5.32
CA LEU A 788 43.45 8.68 -6.22
C LEU A 788 43.48 7.72 -7.42
N CYS A 789 44.00 8.19 -8.55
CA CYS A 789 44.28 7.29 -9.68
C CYS A 789 45.49 6.41 -9.38
N GLN A 790 45.58 5.27 -10.07
CA GLN A 790 46.65 4.29 -9.84
C GLN A 790 48.04 4.89 -10.04
N LEU A 791 48.21 5.78 -11.02
CA LEU A 791 49.47 6.49 -11.26
C LEU A 791 49.88 7.35 -10.06
N GLU A 792 48.92 8.05 -9.45
CA GLU A 792 49.17 8.87 -8.27
C GLU A 792 49.49 8.04 -7.04
N GLU A 793 48.72 6.98 -6.81
CA GLU A 793 48.89 6.08 -5.67
C GLU A 793 50.24 5.36 -5.71
N LEU A 794 50.64 4.86 -6.88
CA LEU A 794 51.87 4.10 -7.03
C LEU A 794 53.11 4.98 -7.06
N PHE A 795 53.08 6.07 -7.82
CA PHE A 795 54.30 6.84 -8.12
C PHE A 795 54.26 8.26 -7.54
N ILE A 796 53.29 9.09 -7.92
CA ILE A 796 53.35 10.54 -7.68
C ILE A 796 53.29 10.89 -6.19
N SER A 797 52.43 10.21 -5.41
CA SER A 797 52.29 10.43 -3.96
C SER A 797 53.56 10.17 -3.15
N ARG A 798 54.54 9.48 -3.76
CA ARG A 798 55.81 9.11 -3.13
C ARG A 798 56.96 10.02 -3.53
N ILE A 799 56.70 11.01 -4.39
CA ILE A 799 57.69 11.98 -4.85
C ILE A 799 57.58 13.23 -3.98
N GLU A 800 58.69 13.68 -3.40
CA GLU A 800 58.75 14.97 -2.73
C GLU A 800 58.39 16.10 -3.73
N SER A 801 57.67 17.12 -3.25
CA SER A 801 57.27 18.27 -4.06
C SER A 801 58.49 18.92 -4.73
N GLY A 802 58.41 19.19 -6.03
CA GLY A 802 59.51 19.79 -6.79
C GLY A 802 59.40 19.50 -8.30
N GLU A 803 60.48 19.79 -9.04
CA GLU A 803 60.53 19.63 -10.49
C GLU A 803 60.22 18.20 -10.95
N ARG A 804 60.70 17.18 -10.23
CA ARG A 804 60.38 15.77 -10.50
C ARG A 804 58.88 15.51 -10.39
N ALA A 805 58.25 15.92 -9.29
CA ALA A 805 56.81 15.73 -9.11
C ALA A 805 56.01 16.43 -10.22
N ASN A 806 56.42 17.63 -10.65
CA ASN A 806 55.79 18.35 -11.76
C ASN A 806 55.94 17.61 -13.10
N ARG A 807 57.11 17.01 -13.39
CA ARG A 807 57.30 16.17 -14.59
C ARG A 807 56.39 14.94 -14.58
N TRP A 808 56.31 14.23 -13.46
CA TRP A 808 55.45 13.05 -13.35
C TRP A 808 53.95 13.37 -13.44
N LYS A 809 53.54 14.56 -12.97
CA LYS A 809 52.17 15.06 -13.14
C LYS A 809 51.78 15.33 -14.59
N LEU A 810 52.73 15.43 -15.53
CA LEU A 810 52.42 15.55 -16.96
C LEU A 810 51.73 14.30 -17.53
N LEU A 811 51.85 13.16 -16.85
CA LEU A 811 51.18 11.92 -17.24
C LEU A 811 49.72 11.87 -16.74
N LEU A 812 49.27 12.79 -15.89
CA LEU A 812 47.88 12.83 -15.40
C LEU A 812 46.94 13.45 -16.42
N ASN A 813 45.78 12.82 -16.62
CA ASN A 813 44.74 13.31 -17.53
C ASN A 813 45.24 13.56 -18.97
N ASP A 814 46.33 12.92 -19.38
CA ASP A 814 46.87 12.97 -20.74
C ASP A 814 46.76 11.59 -21.37
N ASP A 815 46.02 11.52 -22.48
CA ASP A 815 45.86 10.28 -23.25
C ASP A 815 46.99 10.03 -24.22
N ARG A 816 47.86 11.03 -24.44
CA ARG A 816 49.07 10.86 -25.23
C ARG A 816 50.06 10.07 -24.37
N ASP A 817 50.69 9.05 -24.94
CA ASP A 817 51.75 8.29 -24.26
C ASP A 817 53.03 9.13 -24.18
N VAL A 818 52.96 10.25 -23.43
CA VAL A 818 54.00 11.27 -23.35
C VAL A 818 55.21 10.67 -22.64
N ASN A 819 56.39 10.87 -23.24
CA ASN A 819 57.65 10.54 -22.62
C ASN A 819 58.09 11.65 -21.66
N ILE A 820 58.12 11.37 -20.36
CA ILE A 820 58.54 12.34 -19.32
C ILE A 820 60.02 12.25 -18.95
N GLY A 821 60.76 11.33 -19.56
CA GLY A 821 62.18 11.14 -19.32
C GLY A 821 62.65 9.73 -19.67
N LYS A 822 63.95 9.52 -19.59
CA LYS A 822 64.58 8.23 -19.87
C LYS A 822 65.34 7.72 -18.67
N PHE A 823 65.41 6.40 -18.52
CA PHE A 823 66.29 5.75 -17.55
C PHE A 823 67.12 4.66 -18.19
N GLU A 824 68.31 4.42 -17.62
CA GLU A 824 69.20 3.34 -18.02
C GLU A 824 69.19 2.25 -16.95
N VAL A 825 69.32 0.99 -17.38
CA VAL A 825 69.37 -0.15 -16.47
C VAL A 825 70.56 -1.04 -16.82
N GLY A 826 71.42 -1.31 -15.83
CA GLY A 826 72.59 -2.18 -15.99
C GLY A 826 73.87 -1.74 -15.28
N THR A 827 73.95 -0.54 -14.68
CA THR A 827 75.15 -0.08 -13.95
C THR A 827 74.89 0.26 -12.48
N VAL A 828 75.96 0.26 -11.66
CA VAL A 828 75.90 0.59 -10.22
C VAL A 828 75.56 2.07 -9.98
N GLN A 829 75.87 2.97 -10.92
CA GLN A 829 75.53 4.40 -10.82
C GLN A 829 74.02 4.64 -11.01
N ASP A 830 73.33 3.78 -11.76
CA ASP A 830 71.90 3.90 -12.05
C ASP A 830 71.03 3.67 -10.79
N GLN A 831 71.51 2.88 -9.81
CA GLN A 831 70.79 2.63 -8.55
C GLN A 831 70.51 3.91 -7.74
N GLN A 832 71.26 4.99 -7.99
CA GLN A 832 71.08 6.26 -7.29
C GLN A 832 70.15 7.25 -8.01
N GLY A 833 69.70 6.93 -9.24
CA GLY A 833 68.82 7.78 -10.03
C GLY A 833 67.48 8.04 -9.34
N GLY A 834 67.06 9.31 -9.31
CA GLY A 834 65.83 9.72 -8.61
C GLY A 834 64.55 9.06 -9.16
N ASP A 835 64.44 8.91 -10.47
CA ASP A 835 63.26 8.27 -11.10
C ASP A 835 63.28 6.74 -10.92
N ILE A 836 64.46 6.10 -10.90
CA ILE A 836 64.60 4.66 -10.60
C ILE A 836 64.12 4.36 -9.17
N LYS A 837 64.42 5.23 -8.19
CA LYS A 837 63.89 5.09 -6.82
C LYS A 837 62.36 5.18 -6.77
N VAL A 838 61.76 6.05 -7.60
CA VAL A 838 60.30 6.14 -7.73
C VAL A 838 59.73 4.85 -8.32
N LEU A 839 60.35 4.29 -9.36
CA LEU A 839 59.94 3.02 -9.96
C LEU A 839 60.04 1.85 -8.98
N LEU A 840 61.19 1.69 -8.32
CA LEU A 840 61.43 0.63 -7.33
C LEU A 840 60.46 0.73 -6.16
N GLY A 841 60.25 1.93 -5.65
CA GLY A 841 59.27 2.19 -4.59
C GLY A 841 57.86 1.83 -5.05
N GLY A 842 57.39 2.44 -6.15
CA GLY A 842 56.03 2.29 -6.66
C GLY A 842 55.66 0.85 -6.97
N LEU A 843 56.54 0.14 -7.70
CA LEU A 843 56.36 -1.26 -8.09
C LEU A 843 56.72 -2.26 -6.97
N LYS A 844 57.35 -1.79 -5.88
CA LYS A 844 57.85 -2.61 -4.77
C LYS A 844 58.81 -3.70 -5.23
N LEU A 845 59.74 -3.33 -6.12
CA LEU A 845 60.74 -4.22 -6.70
C LEU A 845 62.13 -3.94 -6.15
N LYS A 846 62.99 -4.96 -6.23
CA LYS A 846 64.43 -4.77 -6.14
C LYS A 846 65.02 -4.35 -7.50
N TYR A 847 66.26 -3.85 -7.49
CA TYR A 847 66.90 -3.36 -8.72
C TYR A 847 67.19 -4.47 -9.73
N ASP A 848 67.59 -5.66 -9.27
CA ASP A 848 67.78 -6.86 -10.10
C ASP A 848 66.48 -7.31 -10.77
N GLU A 849 65.37 -7.25 -10.02
CA GLU A 849 64.02 -7.53 -10.49
C GLU A 849 63.55 -6.53 -11.57
N LEU A 850 63.72 -5.23 -11.32
CA LEU A 850 63.43 -4.18 -12.31
C LEU A 850 64.29 -4.33 -13.57
N SER A 851 65.56 -4.69 -13.38
CA SER A 851 66.47 -4.96 -14.50
C SER A 851 65.96 -6.11 -15.34
N LEU A 852 65.57 -7.22 -14.73
CA LEU A 852 65.06 -8.37 -15.45
C LEU A 852 63.80 -8.03 -16.27
N ILE A 853 62.83 -7.32 -15.66
CA ILE A 853 61.64 -6.83 -16.37
C ILE A 853 62.03 -5.97 -17.57
N ALA A 854 62.96 -5.01 -17.37
CA ALA A 854 63.35 -4.11 -18.44
C ALA A 854 63.96 -4.87 -19.64
N HIS A 855 64.77 -5.91 -19.37
CA HIS A 855 65.36 -6.75 -20.42
C HIS A 855 64.30 -7.55 -21.17
N TYR A 856 63.32 -8.15 -20.49
CA TYR A 856 62.28 -8.92 -21.17
C TYR A 856 61.26 -8.06 -21.94
N GLU A 857 60.91 -6.87 -21.44
CA GLU A 857 59.87 -6.03 -22.05
C GLU A 857 60.39 -5.04 -23.10
N PHE A 858 61.66 -4.64 -23.03
CA PHE A 858 62.20 -3.53 -23.84
C PHE A 858 63.43 -3.88 -24.67
N ALA A 859 64.06 -5.05 -24.49
CA ALA A 859 65.17 -5.44 -25.36
C ALA A 859 64.68 -5.75 -26.78
N SER A 860 65.35 -5.21 -27.79
CA SER A 860 65.01 -5.35 -29.21
C SER A 860 65.37 -6.71 -29.81
N HIS A 861 65.90 -7.65 -29.01
CA HIS A 861 66.28 -9.00 -29.44
C HIS A 861 65.46 -10.00 -28.63
N GLY A 862 64.43 -10.57 -29.28
CA GLY A 862 63.65 -11.65 -28.70
C GLY A 862 64.54 -12.84 -28.37
N VAL A 863 64.28 -13.43 -27.19
CA VAL A 863 64.92 -14.61 -26.61
C VAL A 863 66.35 -14.35 -26.08
N LEU A 864 66.45 -14.24 -24.75
CA LEU A 864 67.71 -14.41 -24.01
C LEU A 864 68.11 -15.89 -24.10
N GLU A 865 68.89 -16.26 -25.12
CA GLU A 865 69.53 -17.59 -25.18
C GLU A 865 70.77 -17.69 -24.28
N ASP A 866 71.34 -16.56 -23.84
CA ASP A 866 72.47 -16.53 -22.91
C ASP A 866 72.17 -15.65 -21.69
N ALA A 867 72.07 -16.27 -20.52
CA ALA A 867 71.81 -15.61 -19.24
C ALA A 867 72.99 -14.76 -18.72
N ASP A 868 74.12 -14.73 -19.43
CA ASP A 868 75.38 -14.13 -18.95
C ASP A 868 75.78 -12.82 -19.64
N ALA A 869 75.09 -12.39 -20.70
CA ALA A 869 75.34 -11.10 -21.35
C ALA A 869 74.33 -10.03 -20.90
N TRP A 870 74.62 -9.38 -19.77
CA TRP A 870 73.87 -8.20 -19.30
C TRP A 870 74.16 -7.01 -20.23
N THR A 871 73.43 -6.91 -21.35
CA THR A 871 73.48 -5.74 -22.23
C THR A 871 72.82 -4.55 -21.56
N ILE A 872 73.57 -3.46 -21.35
CA ILE A 872 73.02 -2.20 -20.81
C ILE A 872 71.88 -1.74 -21.71
N LEU A 873 70.67 -1.68 -21.16
CA LEU A 873 69.53 -1.04 -21.81
C LEU A 873 69.63 0.45 -21.58
N LYS A 874 70.06 1.16 -22.63
CA LYS A 874 70.10 2.62 -22.64
C LYS A 874 68.74 3.15 -23.08
N ASP A 875 68.35 4.28 -22.51
CA ASP A 875 67.25 5.11 -23.00
C ASP A 875 65.84 4.47 -22.94
N VAL A 876 65.48 3.78 -21.85
CA VAL A 876 64.09 3.31 -21.67
C VAL A 876 63.19 4.49 -21.35
N ASP A 877 62.21 4.73 -22.22
CA ASP A 877 61.26 5.84 -22.09
C ASP A 877 60.30 5.63 -20.91
N VAL A 878 60.08 6.67 -20.11
CA VAL A 878 59.07 6.68 -19.04
C VAL A 878 57.76 7.18 -19.66
N THR A 879 56.93 6.23 -20.08
CA THR A 879 55.60 6.45 -20.65
C THR A 879 54.54 5.65 -19.88
N LEU A 880 53.25 5.94 -20.05
CA LEU A 880 52.16 5.22 -19.36
C LEU A 880 52.14 3.74 -19.74
N VAL A 881 52.42 3.44 -21.02
CA VAL A 881 52.47 2.05 -21.52
C VAL A 881 53.66 1.30 -20.92
N ASN A 882 54.84 1.91 -20.89
CA ASN A 882 56.03 1.26 -20.34
C ASN A 882 55.90 1.03 -18.82
N LEU A 883 55.34 2.01 -18.10
CA LEU A 883 55.00 1.86 -16.68
C LEU A 883 54.00 0.73 -16.45
N GLY A 884 52.96 0.63 -17.28
CA GLY A 884 51.95 -0.42 -17.17
C GLY A 884 52.47 -1.82 -17.49
N LYS A 885 53.40 -1.97 -18.45
CA LYS A 885 54.12 -3.24 -18.69
C LYS A 885 54.92 -3.68 -17.47
N MET A 886 55.70 -2.76 -16.91
CA MET A 886 56.50 -3.04 -15.72
C MET A 886 55.60 -3.39 -14.52
N TYR A 887 54.50 -2.66 -14.34
CA TYR A 887 53.51 -2.94 -13.31
C TYR A 887 52.87 -4.32 -13.50
N ARG A 888 52.43 -4.66 -14.72
CA ARG A 888 51.85 -5.98 -15.02
C ARG A 888 52.80 -7.10 -14.65
N ALA A 889 54.06 -7.03 -15.08
CA ALA A 889 55.04 -8.06 -14.78
C ALA A 889 55.30 -8.20 -13.27
N ALA A 890 55.47 -7.08 -12.56
CA ALA A 890 55.69 -7.05 -11.12
C ALA A 890 54.48 -7.60 -10.32
N ASP A 891 53.29 -7.16 -10.69
CA ASP A 891 52.08 -7.39 -9.94
C ASP A 891 51.46 -8.77 -10.21
N LEU A 892 51.48 -9.21 -11.47
CA LEU A 892 50.94 -10.51 -11.89
C LEU A 892 51.87 -11.67 -11.46
N SER A 893 53.19 -11.52 -11.57
CA SER A 893 54.14 -12.54 -11.08
C SER A 893 53.91 -12.81 -9.59
N LYS A 894 53.78 -11.74 -8.80
CA LYS A 894 53.42 -11.82 -7.39
C LYS A 894 52.05 -12.45 -7.15
N ALA A 895 51.04 -12.10 -7.94
CA ALA A 895 49.69 -12.68 -7.83
C ALA A 895 49.65 -14.19 -8.14
N LEU A 896 50.50 -14.67 -9.05
CA LEU A 896 50.67 -16.10 -9.35
C LEU A 896 51.54 -16.84 -8.29
N GLY A 897 52.29 -16.07 -7.48
CA GLY A 897 53.26 -16.59 -6.53
C GLY A 897 54.52 -17.12 -7.21
N LEU A 898 54.95 -16.46 -8.28
CA LEU A 898 56.16 -16.76 -9.05
C LEU A 898 57.20 -15.65 -8.85
N SER A 899 58.48 -16.00 -8.95
CA SER A 899 59.53 -15.01 -9.18
C SER A 899 59.41 -14.41 -10.59
N ILE A 900 59.99 -13.23 -10.81
CA ILE A 900 59.92 -12.56 -12.11
C ILE A 900 60.54 -13.42 -13.23
N ARG A 901 61.62 -14.15 -12.91
CA ARG A 901 62.25 -15.08 -13.85
C ARG A 901 61.32 -16.24 -14.19
N GLU A 902 60.70 -16.90 -13.19
CA GLU A 902 59.71 -17.95 -13.44
C GLU A 902 58.50 -17.45 -14.24
N TYR A 903 58.06 -16.21 -13.99
CA TYR A 903 56.97 -15.59 -14.74
C TYR A 903 57.30 -15.46 -16.23
N TYR A 904 58.47 -14.94 -16.59
CA TYR A 904 58.88 -14.84 -18.00
C TYR A 904 59.18 -16.19 -18.63
N THR A 905 59.72 -17.15 -17.88
CA THR A 905 59.86 -18.54 -18.34
C THR A 905 58.50 -19.14 -18.66
N LEU A 906 57.48 -18.93 -17.81
CA LEU A 906 56.12 -19.39 -18.10
C LEU A 906 55.53 -18.70 -19.34
N LEU A 907 55.70 -17.38 -19.48
CA LEU A 907 55.26 -16.62 -20.64
C LEU A 907 55.84 -17.16 -21.96
N LYS A 908 57.13 -17.52 -21.97
CA LYS A 908 57.83 -18.13 -23.11
C LYS A 908 57.07 -19.36 -23.63
N TYR A 909 56.66 -20.27 -22.74
CA TYR A 909 55.92 -21.47 -23.13
C TYR A 909 54.47 -21.21 -23.52
N MET A 910 53.84 -20.20 -22.91
CA MET A 910 52.47 -19.82 -23.25
C MET A 910 52.36 -19.05 -24.57
N SER A 911 53.49 -18.67 -25.19
CA SER A 911 53.53 -17.91 -26.45
C SER A 911 52.75 -16.60 -26.40
N VAL A 912 52.71 -15.96 -25.24
CA VAL A 912 52.04 -14.68 -25.00
C VAL A 912 53.07 -13.56 -25.14
N SER A 913 52.84 -12.64 -26.08
CA SER A 913 53.67 -11.44 -26.27
C SER A 913 52.80 -10.25 -26.71
N GLY A 914 53.28 -9.03 -26.49
CA GLY A 914 52.60 -7.80 -26.91
C GLY A 914 52.16 -6.89 -25.76
N ASN A 915 51.60 -5.73 -26.15
CA ASN A 915 51.21 -4.68 -25.21
C ASN A 915 49.90 -5.03 -24.47
N SER A 916 48.95 -5.71 -25.11
CA SER A 916 47.67 -6.08 -24.52
C SER A 916 47.51 -7.60 -24.42
N TYR A 917 47.01 -8.09 -23.29
CA TYR A 917 46.72 -9.50 -23.04
C TYR A 917 45.21 -9.70 -22.88
N PRO A 918 44.58 -10.62 -23.64
CA PRO A 918 43.18 -10.93 -23.43
C PRO A 918 42.97 -11.59 -22.07
N THR A 919 41.81 -11.35 -21.47
CA THR A 919 41.48 -11.77 -20.10
C THR A 919 41.57 -13.29 -19.90
N THR A 920 41.41 -14.05 -20.99
CA THR A 920 41.56 -15.52 -21.04
C THR A 920 42.99 -16.00 -20.74
N VAL A 921 44.01 -15.20 -21.02
CA VAL A 921 45.41 -15.55 -20.76
C VAL A 921 45.70 -15.66 -19.28
N PHE A 922 45.17 -14.74 -18.46
CA PHE A 922 45.38 -14.76 -17.00
C PHE A 922 44.77 -16.01 -16.36
N TYR A 923 43.61 -16.43 -16.85
CA TYR A 923 42.97 -17.66 -16.40
C TYR A 923 43.84 -18.88 -16.73
N ARG A 924 44.33 -18.99 -17.97
CA ARG A 924 45.26 -20.05 -18.40
C ARG A 924 46.55 -20.06 -17.60
N MET A 925 47.12 -18.89 -17.28
CA MET A 925 48.34 -18.76 -16.47
C MET A 925 48.13 -19.33 -15.07
N ARG A 926 47.06 -18.90 -14.41
CA ARG A 926 46.72 -19.38 -13.06
C ARG A 926 46.51 -20.88 -13.04
N ASP A 927 45.77 -21.41 -14.02
CA ASP A 927 45.47 -22.84 -14.08
C ASP A 927 46.73 -23.66 -14.40
N ALA A 928 47.61 -23.16 -15.27
CA ALA A 928 48.93 -23.76 -15.47
C ALA A 928 49.74 -23.80 -14.17
N VAL A 929 49.83 -22.68 -13.44
CA VAL A 929 50.53 -22.62 -12.14
C VAL A 929 49.89 -23.55 -11.10
N ASN A 930 48.57 -23.63 -11.04
CA ASN A 930 47.86 -24.54 -10.14
C ASN A 930 48.10 -26.00 -10.49
N LYS A 931 48.15 -26.35 -11.78
CA LYS A 931 48.53 -27.69 -12.25
C LYS A 931 49.97 -28.01 -11.85
N LEU A 932 50.92 -27.11 -12.10
CA LEU A 932 52.32 -27.28 -11.68
C LEU A 932 52.46 -27.50 -10.17
N LYS A 933 51.76 -26.68 -9.36
CA LYS A 933 51.69 -26.84 -7.90
C LYS A 933 51.09 -28.20 -7.50
N LYS A 934 50.04 -28.67 -8.18
CA LYS A 934 49.43 -29.99 -7.94
C LYS A 934 50.38 -31.14 -8.26
N PHE A 935 51.15 -31.03 -9.34
CA PHE A 935 52.18 -32.01 -9.72
C PHE A 935 53.48 -31.86 -8.93
N LYS A 936 53.62 -30.81 -8.09
CA LYS A 936 54.83 -30.47 -7.34
C LYS A 936 56.05 -30.25 -8.26
N ILE A 937 55.82 -29.70 -9.44
CA ILE A 937 56.84 -29.36 -10.45
C ILE A 937 57.02 -27.84 -10.43
N SER A 938 58.26 -27.34 -10.37
CA SER A 938 58.54 -25.91 -10.50
C SER A 938 58.55 -25.47 -11.96
N VAL A 939 58.47 -24.15 -12.21
CA VAL A 939 58.57 -23.64 -13.59
C VAL A 939 59.95 -23.92 -14.18
N TYR A 940 61.01 -23.96 -13.34
CA TYR A 940 62.35 -24.35 -13.78
C TYR A 940 62.46 -25.83 -14.13
N ASP A 941 61.78 -26.70 -13.38
CA ASP A 941 61.73 -28.13 -13.73
C ASP A 941 61.03 -28.31 -15.07
N LEU A 942 59.95 -27.56 -15.31
CA LEU A 942 59.25 -27.56 -16.60
C LEU A 942 60.16 -27.03 -17.72
N ASP A 943 60.86 -25.92 -17.49
CA ASP A 943 61.80 -25.33 -18.46
C ASP A 943 62.96 -26.28 -18.77
N TYR A 944 63.50 -26.95 -17.76
CA TYR A 944 64.51 -27.99 -17.93
C TYR A 944 63.96 -29.14 -18.76
N LEU A 945 62.81 -29.71 -18.40
CA LEU A 945 62.19 -30.84 -19.10
C LEU A 945 61.85 -30.53 -20.56
N LEU A 946 61.50 -29.27 -20.87
CA LEU A 946 61.14 -28.83 -22.21
C LEU A 946 62.31 -28.21 -23.01
N SER A 947 63.46 -27.96 -22.36
CA SER A 947 64.69 -27.54 -23.02
C SER A 947 65.30 -28.69 -23.85
N GLU A 948 66.11 -28.36 -24.85
CA GLU A 948 66.83 -29.35 -25.68
C GLU A 948 67.66 -30.32 -24.81
N ASN A 949 68.32 -29.82 -23.77
CA ASN A 949 69.14 -30.62 -22.84
C ASN A 949 68.32 -31.59 -21.98
N GLY A 950 67.12 -31.19 -21.55
CA GLY A 950 66.22 -32.07 -20.80
C GLY A 950 65.56 -33.12 -21.68
N LEU A 951 65.20 -32.75 -22.92
CA LEU A 951 64.69 -33.68 -23.92
C LEU A 951 65.74 -34.73 -24.31
N GLU A 952 67.01 -34.35 -24.50
CA GLU A 952 68.11 -35.31 -24.68
C GLU A 952 68.26 -36.25 -23.48
N SER A 953 68.14 -35.73 -22.26
CA SER A 953 68.23 -36.53 -21.03
C SER A 953 67.07 -37.53 -20.89
N ILE A 954 65.85 -37.13 -21.28
CA ILE A 954 64.66 -38.00 -21.30
C ILE A 954 64.79 -39.05 -22.40
N VAL A 955 65.20 -38.65 -23.61
CA VAL A 955 65.45 -39.57 -24.73
C VAL A 955 66.56 -40.57 -24.36
N TRP A 956 67.60 -40.13 -23.65
CA TRP A 956 68.66 -40.99 -23.13
C TRP A 956 68.18 -41.94 -22.02
N ALA A 957 67.27 -41.51 -21.15
CA ALA A 957 66.66 -42.35 -20.12
C ALA A 957 65.69 -43.39 -20.70
N VAL A 958 64.84 -42.99 -21.66
CA VAL A 958 63.88 -43.86 -22.37
C VAL A 958 64.63 -44.88 -23.24
N SER A 959 65.74 -44.49 -23.88
CA SER A 959 66.56 -45.41 -24.68
C SER A 959 67.31 -46.48 -23.86
N ARG A 960 67.32 -46.41 -22.52
CA ARG A 960 67.77 -47.52 -21.64
C ARG A 960 66.70 -48.60 -21.45
N GLU A 961 65.42 -48.28 -21.58
CA GLU A 961 64.34 -49.27 -21.57
C GLU A 961 64.04 -49.69 -23.01
N LYS A 962 64.76 -50.73 -23.45
CA LYS A 962 64.54 -51.58 -24.65
C LYS A 962 63.60 -51.00 -25.73
N GLU A 963 64.21 -50.49 -26.80
CA GLU A 963 63.99 -50.84 -28.23
C GLU A 963 64.28 -49.64 -29.15
N SER A 964 65.54 -49.49 -29.53
CA SER A 964 66.00 -48.54 -30.56
C SER A 964 65.33 -48.76 -31.94
N GLU A 965 64.83 -49.96 -32.24
CA GLU A 965 64.10 -50.23 -33.48
C GLU A 965 62.67 -49.66 -33.49
N THR A 966 62.05 -49.52 -32.32
CA THR A 966 60.66 -49.06 -32.19
C THR A 966 60.57 -47.54 -32.34
N ILE A 967 61.57 -46.81 -31.84
CA ILE A 967 61.72 -45.35 -32.04
C ILE A 967 61.98 -45.02 -33.52
N ILE A 968 62.81 -45.81 -34.22
CA ILE A 968 63.08 -45.63 -35.66
C ILE A 968 61.82 -45.94 -36.51
N LYS A 969 61.02 -46.94 -36.12
CA LYS A 969 59.72 -47.22 -36.76
C LYS A 969 58.70 -46.11 -36.55
N LEU A 970 58.63 -45.55 -35.34
CA LEU A 970 57.77 -44.41 -35.02
C LEU A 970 58.18 -43.17 -35.82
N ASN A 971 59.47 -42.83 -35.89
CA ASN A 971 59.96 -41.71 -36.72
C ASN A 971 59.62 -41.86 -38.21
N LYS A 972 59.69 -43.08 -38.76
CA LYS A 972 59.27 -43.36 -40.14
C LYS A 972 57.75 -43.22 -40.35
N GLN A 973 56.93 -43.56 -39.35
CA GLN A 973 55.49 -43.35 -39.42
C GLN A 973 55.13 -41.86 -39.25
N PHE A 974 55.82 -41.12 -38.38
CA PHE A 974 55.63 -39.67 -38.22
C PHE A 974 55.99 -38.87 -39.47
N ALA A 975 57.04 -39.24 -40.21
CA ALA A 975 57.42 -38.61 -41.48
C ALA A 975 56.33 -38.73 -42.58
N THR A 976 55.45 -39.73 -42.50
CA THR A 976 54.30 -39.87 -43.42
C THR A 976 53.09 -39.00 -43.05
N PHE A 977 53.09 -38.36 -41.87
CA PHE A 977 51.94 -37.59 -41.36
C PHE A 977 52.07 -36.06 -41.50
N SER A 978 53.18 -35.54 -42.03
CA SER A 978 53.45 -34.09 -42.16
C SER A 978 52.65 -33.36 -43.26
N VAL A 979 51.48 -33.85 -43.67
CA VAL A 979 50.68 -33.29 -44.78
C VAL A 979 49.19 -33.11 -44.43
N LEU A 980 48.83 -32.78 -43.19
CA LEU A 980 47.45 -32.42 -42.87
C LEU A 980 47.37 -31.05 -42.19
N THR A 981 46.95 -30.05 -42.96
CA THR A 981 46.50 -28.75 -42.50
C THR A 981 45.09 -28.82 -41.91
N SER A 982 44.77 -27.79 -41.13
CA SER A 982 43.57 -27.51 -40.33
C SER A 982 42.22 -28.03 -40.84
N ASP A 983 41.43 -28.43 -39.84
CA ASP A 983 39.96 -28.63 -39.80
C ASP A 983 39.44 -30.07 -39.96
N GLU A 984 38.77 -30.52 -38.88
CA GLU A 984 37.87 -31.68 -38.71
C GLU A 984 38.38 -33.09 -38.30
N ALA A 985 39.62 -33.30 -37.84
CA ALA A 985 39.99 -34.64 -37.31
C ALA A 985 41.08 -34.73 -36.22
N ASN A 986 41.26 -33.72 -35.35
CA ASN A 986 42.43 -33.71 -34.45
C ASN A 986 42.24 -34.41 -33.09
N GLU A 987 41.12 -34.26 -32.37
CA GLU A 987 41.07 -34.72 -30.97
C GLU A 987 41.03 -36.25 -30.81
N ALA A 988 40.32 -36.96 -31.70
CA ALA A 988 40.23 -38.42 -31.68
C ALA A 988 41.54 -39.10 -32.16
N LYS A 989 42.23 -38.49 -33.13
CA LYS A 989 43.53 -38.99 -33.64
C LYS A 989 44.67 -38.66 -32.69
N GLU A 990 44.69 -37.46 -32.10
CA GLU A 990 45.63 -37.09 -31.05
C GLU A 990 45.45 -37.99 -29.83
N SER A 991 44.20 -38.29 -29.43
CA SER A 991 43.94 -39.21 -28.32
C SER A 991 44.37 -40.66 -28.62
N ALA A 992 44.25 -41.12 -29.87
CA ALA A 992 44.76 -42.43 -30.28
C ALA A 992 46.30 -42.49 -30.28
N ILE A 993 46.97 -41.44 -30.77
CA ILE A 993 48.44 -41.31 -30.77
C ILE A 993 48.96 -41.23 -29.34
N VAL A 994 48.30 -40.43 -28.49
CA VAL A 994 48.61 -40.31 -27.06
C VAL A 994 48.41 -41.64 -26.36
N ALA A 995 47.32 -42.36 -26.62
CA ALA A 995 47.08 -43.67 -26.01
C ALA A 995 48.13 -44.70 -26.42
N GLU A 996 48.52 -44.73 -27.71
CA GLU A 996 49.53 -45.66 -28.21
C GLU A 996 50.92 -45.33 -27.65
N LEU A 997 51.34 -44.07 -27.66
CA LEU A 997 52.61 -43.62 -27.08
C LEU A 997 52.66 -43.79 -25.56
N SER A 998 51.56 -43.51 -24.86
CA SER A 998 51.46 -43.69 -23.40
C SER A 998 51.58 -45.17 -23.02
N SER A 999 50.99 -46.08 -23.81
CA SER A 999 51.11 -47.52 -23.56
C SER A 999 52.50 -48.08 -23.85
N ARG A 1000 53.27 -47.47 -24.77
CA ARG A 1000 54.60 -47.94 -25.17
C ARG A 1000 55.75 -47.30 -24.41
N ALA A 1001 55.58 -46.08 -23.91
CA ALA A 1001 56.58 -45.33 -23.16
C ALA A 1001 56.34 -45.36 -21.63
N ASP A 1002 55.30 -46.07 -21.18
CA ASP A 1002 54.85 -46.12 -19.77
C ASP A 1002 54.67 -44.72 -19.14
N LEU A 1003 54.32 -43.74 -19.98
CA LEU A 1003 54.04 -42.35 -19.62
C LEU A 1003 52.54 -42.17 -19.39
N SER A 1004 52.16 -41.29 -18.46
CA SER A 1004 50.74 -40.96 -18.32
C SER A 1004 50.21 -40.27 -19.58
N PRO A 1005 48.95 -40.49 -19.97
CA PRO A 1005 48.32 -39.82 -21.11
C PRO A 1005 48.43 -38.29 -21.08
N GLU A 1006 48.40 -37.69 -19.88
CA GLU A 1006 48.63 -36.26 -19.72
C GLU A 1006 50.07 -35.83 -20.01
N LEU A 1007 51.08 -36.59 -19.55
CA LEU A 1007 52.49 -36.30 -19.85
C LEU A 1007 52.77 -36.47 -21.33
N THR A 1008 52.27 -37.53 -21.95
CA THR A 1008 52.44 -37.79 -23.38
C THR A 1008 51.85 -36.65 -24.24
N ARG A 1009 50.69 -36.10 -23.87
CA ARG A 1009 50.11 -34.92 -24.54
C ARG A 1009 50.96 -33.67 -24.44
N ILE A 1010 51.63 -33.48 -23.30
CA ILE A 1010 52.48 -32.29 -23.06
C ILE A 1010 53.74 -32.32 -23.93
N VAL A 1011 54.32 -33.51 -24.16
CA VAL A 1011 55.58 -33.65 -24.91
C VAL A 1011 55.36 -33.84 -26.42
N LEU A 1012 54.17 -34.30 -26.84
CA LEU A 1012 53.83 -34.60 -28.24
C LEU A 1012 54.12 -33.46 -29.24
N PRO A 1013 53.78 -32.17 -28.97
CA PRO A 1013 54.07 -31.08 -29.89
C PRO A 1013 55.57 -30.83 -30.09
N SER A 1014 56.37 -31.08 -29.05
CA SER A 1014 57.84 -30.94 -29.08
C SER A 1014 58.50 -32.12 -29.80
N MET A 1015 57.98 -33.34 -29.64
CA MET A 1015 58.42 -34.51 -30.41
C MET A 1015 58.16 -34.35 -31.91
N ILE A 1016 57.01 -33.77 -32.28
CA ILE A 1016 56.67 -33.48 -33.68
C ILE A 1016 57.65 -32.44 -34.27
N ARG A 1017 58.00 -31.39 -33.52
CA ARG A 1017 59.02 -30.39 -33.95
C ARG A 1017 60.41 -31.00 -34.15
N LEU A 1018 60.82 -31.91 -33.27
CA LEU A 1018 62.10 -32.63 -33.41
C LEU A 1018 62.13 -33.52 -34.66
N SER A 1019 61.02 -34.13 -35.07
CA SER A 1019 60.97 -34.93 -36.30
C SER A 1019 61.06 -34.10 -37.59
N SER A 1020 60.69 -32.82 -37.53
CA SER A 1020 60.70 -31.90 -38.69
C SER A 1020 62.04 -31.20 -38.92
N ASN A 1021 62.88 -31.07 -37.88
CA ASN A 1021 64.25 -30.57 -37.99
C ASN A 1021 65.18 -31.76 -38.25
N GLY A 1022 65.42 -32.11 -39.51
CA GLY A 1022 66.13 -33.32 -39.93
C GLY A 1022 67.58 -33.46 -39.48
N SER A 1023 67.82 -33.71 -38.18
CA SER A 1023 69.08 -34.19 -37.65
C SER A 1023 68.85 -35.38 -36.72
N GLY A 1024 69.05 -36.58 -37.30
CA GLY A 1024 69.55 -37.81 -36.65
C GLY A 1024 68.72 -38.41 -35.52
#